data_AF-A0A7N8Y0F6-F1
#
_entry.id   AF-A0A7N8Y0F6-F1
#
_cell.length_a   1.000
_cell.length_b   1.000
_cell.length_c   1.000
_cell.angle_alpha   90.00
_cell.angle_beta   90.00
_cell.angle_gamma   90.00
#
_symmetry.space_group_name_H-M   'P 1'
#
loop_
_entity.id
_entity.type
_entity.pdbx_description
1 polymer ?
#
loop_
_entity_poly.entity_id
_entity_poly.type
_entity_poly.pdbx_seq_one_letter_code
_entity_poly.pdbx_strand_id
1 'polypeptide(L)'
;QNIVVCATTPNGDNQAKLFIEQKKIPFPVDNHNTNEELAIGYVLIGNGLYDEAIKHFSLLLQGDPELVSAIYGRGIAYGKKSLQEAIETFKEALKLKSDFIDAYKSLGQAYRELGDFESAMESFQKALMLNQNHIQSLQLRGMMLYHHGSLQEAIGNFKRCLQLEPYNEVCQYMKGLSHVAMGQFYEGIKAQTKVMLNDPLLGQKASSEYLKVKYLREYSRYLHSHLDIPVAEYNVDQDLPGNFKNHWAKNLPFLIEDYEEQPGLQPHIKDVLPQNFDSYSSEVQKLICTADHLGALMQYDTPGFLPNRRIHRAMGLATLEVMQAMHRTWSNSKVRVNGKTRQMQWRDMFDIAVKWRRIADPDQPVLWLDQMPARSLSRGFNNHINLIRGQIINIRYLAYFDNILDFIKDRILVYHGAYNPRGLLEVRQALENVNKVEDLLPIMKQFNSKTRDGFTVNSKVPSMKDSGKEYDGFTITITGDRVGNMLFSVETQTTEERTQQYQSEIESIYKDLTTKGKALMLSTELGDADAVCNLILSLVYYFCNLMPLSRGSSVVAYSVVMGALMATGKEVIGRIPKGKLVDFEAMTTPSPDSFSKTAKSWMNLKSLPSWYQSLPSVAETFPSTRTMIEVLNTDSSSHCPKKS
;
A
#
# COMPACT_ATOMS: atom_id res chain seq x y z
N GLN A 1 -14.81 31.07 37.87
CA GLN A 1 -14.31 30.06 38.84
C GLN A 1 -15.03 28.74 38.54
N ASN A 2 -14.24 27.67 38.42
CA ASN A 2 -14.61 26.29 38.06
C ASN A 2 -14.79 25.98 36.57
N ILE A 3 -13.72 26.21 35.78
CA ILE A 3 -13.40 25.34 34.64
C ILE A 3 -12.73 24.10 35.25
N VAL A 4 -13.30 22.93 35.02
CA VAL A 4 -12.77 21.65 35.47
C VAL A 4 -11.41 21.45 34.79
N VAL A 5 -10.35 21.60 35.56
CA VAL A 5 -8.98 21.22 35.18
C VAL A 5 -9.00 19.72 34.91
N CYS A 6 -9.12 19.33 33.64
CA CYS A 6 -8.68 18.02 33.21
C CYS A 6 -7.19 17.96 33.57
N ALA A 7 -6.84 17.08 34.51
CA ALA A 7 -5.49 16.98 35.07
C ALA A 7 -4.47 16.69 33.97
N THR A 8 -3.93 17.74 33.36
CA THR A 8 -2.64 17.72 32.69
C THR A 8 -1.61 17.45 33.78
N THR A 9 -0.73 16.48 33.55
CA THR A 9 0.41 16.27 34.45
C THR A 9 1.24 17.56 34.52
N PRO A 10 1.99 17.83 35.60
CA PRO A 10 2.81 19.05 35.72
C PRO A 10 3.78 19.29 34.54
N ASN A 11 4.10 18.24 33.77
CA ASN A 11 4.89 18.32 32.55
C ASN A 11 4.12 18.89 31.34
N GLY A 12 2.79 18.70 31.26
CA GLY A 12 1.96 19.20 30.17
C GLY A 12 1.81 20.72 30.18
N ASP A 13 1.66 21.32 31.36
CA ASP A 13 1.53 22.77 31.52
C ASP A 13 2.86 23.48 31.19
N ASN A 14 3.99 22.88 31.58
CA ASN A 14 5.31 23.38 31.21
C ASN A 14 5.56 23.26 29.69
N GLN A 15 5.09 22.18 29.05
CA GLN A 15 5.15 22.03 27.59
C GLN A 15 4.25 23.03 26.86
N ALA A 16 3.04 23.31 27.37
CA ALA A 16 2.13 24.30 26.81
C ALA A 16 2.71 25.72 26.89
N LYS A 17 3.33 26.10 28.03
CA LYS A 17 4.06 27.36 28.16
C LYS A 17 5.21 27.49 27.16
N LEU A 18 6.03 26.44 27.01
CA LEU A 18 7.06 26.36 25.98
C LEU A 18 6.49 26.48 24.55
N PHE A 19 5.30 25.92 24.30
CA PHE A 19 4.63 25.99 23.00
C PHE A 19 4.15 27.41 22.66
N ILE A 20 3.66 28.14 23.66
CA ILE A 20 3.27 29.56 23.57
C ILE A 20 4.49 30.44 23.37
N GLU A 21 5.55 30.24 24.16
CA GLU A 21 6.81 30.99 24.06
C GLU A 21 7.47 30.83 22.69
N GLN A 22 7.33 29.64 22.07
CA GLN A 22 7.81 29.35 20.72
C GLN A 22 6.89 29.88 19.62
N LYS A 23 5.79 30.58 19.95
CA LYS A 23 4.76 31.09 19.02
C LYS A 23 4.20 30.02 18.08
N LYS A 24 4.03 28.79 18.59
CA LYS A 24 3.58 27.64 17.78
C LYS A 24 2.06 27.49 17.71
N ILE A 25 1.29 28.33 18.39
CA ILE A 25 -0.17 28.31 18.31
C ILE A 25 -0.59 28.79 16.92
N PRO A 26 -1.33 27.98 16.14
CA PRO A 26 -1.99 28.45 14.94
C PRO A 26 -3.02 29.50 15.33
N PHE A 27 -2.82 30.74 14.86
CA PHE A 27 -3.78 31.86 15.01
C PHE A 27 -4.08 32.17 16.49
N PRO A 28 -3.13 32.79 17.20
CA PRO A 28 -3.40 33.28 18.54
C PRO A 28 -4.50 34.33 18.50
N VAL A 29 -5.35 34.34 19.52
CA VAL A 29 -6.37 35.37 19.77
C VAL A 29 -5.84 36.42 20.74
N ASP A 30 -6.51 37.56 20.87
CA ASP A 30 -6.05 38.62 21.78
C ASP A 30 -6.11 38.20 23.27
N ASN A 31 -6.95 37.22 23.60
CA ASN A 31 -7.08 36.71 24.96
C ASN A 31 -5.97 35.70 25.30
N HIS A 32 -5.10 36.08 26.24
CA HIS A 32 -3.99 35.26 26.71
C HIS A 32 -4.46 33.91 27.29
N ASN A 33 -5.51 33.89 28.11
CA ASN A 33 -6.02 32.66 28.72
C ASN A 33 -6.54 31.70 27.65
N THR A 34 -7.23 32.22 26.62
CA THR A 34 -7.69 31.39 25.49
C THR A 34 -6.51 30.79 24.73
N ASN A 35 -5.42 31.54 24.55
CA ASN A 35 -4.20 31.01 23.92
C ASN A 35 -3.54 29.90 24.75
N GLU A 36 -3.54 30.01 26.08
CA GLU A 36 -3.07 28.94 26.96
C GLU A 36 -3.89 27.67 26.77
N GLU A 37 -5.22 27.79 26.78
CA GLU A 37 -6.13 26.67 26.57
C GLU A 37 -5.98 26.03 25.18
N LEU A 38 -5.80 26.84 24.13
CA LEU A 38 -5.51 26.35 22.79
C LEU A 38 -4.18 25.57 22.76
N ALA A 39 -3.13 26.09 23.41
CA ALA A 39 -1.83 25.43 23.48
C ALA A 39 -1.92 24.06 24.16
N ILE A 40 -2.68 23.94 25.26
CA ILE A 40 -2.95 22.66 25.91
C ILE A 40 -3.56 21.67 24.91
N GLY A 41 -4.58 22.08 24.16
CA GLY A 41 -5.19 21.24 23.12
C GLY A 41 -4.19 20.75 22.06
N TYR A 42 -3.28 21.62 21.60
CA TYR A 42 -2.23 21.22 20.65
C TYR A 42 -1.15 20.33 21.27
N VAL A 43 -0.83 20.50 22.56
CA VAL A 43 0.07 19.60 23.29
C VAL A 43 -0.55 18.21 23.44
N LEU A 44 -1.86 18.12 23.70
CA LEU A 44 -2.58 16.84 23.73
C LEU A 44 -2.48 16.12 22.38
N ILE A 45 -2.68 16.83 21.26
CA ILE A 45 -2.46 16.29 19.91
C ILE A 45 -1.01 15.81 19.73
N GLY A 46 -0.02 16.63 20.13
CA GLY A 46 1.41 16.30 20.02
C GLY A 46 1.81 15.06 20.81
N ASN A 47 1.12 14.80 21.92
CA ASN A 47 1.31 13.63 22.77
C ASN A 47 0.48 12.41 22.31
N GLY A 48 -0.30 12.53 21.23
CA GLY A 48 -1.15 11.46 20.68
C GLY A 48 -2.45 11.21 21.45
N LEU A 49 -2.83 12.12 22.35
CA LEU A 49 -4.06 12.10 23.16
C LEU A 49 -5.18 12.82 22.40
N TYR A 50 -5.63 12.23 21.30
CA TYR A 50 -6.58 12.87 20.38
C TYR A 50 -7.99 12.96 20.95
N ASP A 51 -8.46 11.96 21.70
CA ASP A 51 -9.77 12.00 22.36
C ASP A 51 -9.85 13.12 23.40
N GLU A 52 -8.82 13.24 24.22
CA GLU A 52 -8.67 14.32 25.18
C GLU A 52 -8.61 15.68 24.48
N ALA A 53 -7.87 15.79 23.38
CA ALA A 53 -7.83 17.01 22.57
C ALA A 53 -9.21 17.36 21.98
N ILE A 54 -9.92 16.39 21.41
CA ILE A 54 -11.27 16.60 20.85
C ILE A 54 -12.22 17.09 21.95
N LYS A 55 -12.20 16.46 23.12
CA LYS A 55 -13.00 16.87 24.27
C LYS A 55 -12.63 18.29 24.71
N HIS A 56 -11.33 18.58 24.83
CA HIS A 56 -10.82 19.87 25.25
C HIS A 56 -11.27 21.00 24.33
N PHE A 57 -11.04 20.87 23.01
CA PHE A 57 -11.50 21.86 22.04
C PHE A 57 -13.02 21.98 22.01
N SER A 58 -13.76 20.87 22.18
CA SER A 58 -15.22 20.92 22.25
C SER A 58 -15.73 21.70 23.47
N LEU A 59 -15.03 21.64 24.61
CA LEU A 59 -15.35 22.47 25.78
C LEU A 59 -15.08 23.96 25.51
N LEU A 60 -13.98 24.30 24.84
CA LEU A 60 -13.72 25.68 24.43
C LEU A 60 -14.82 26.22 23.51
N LEU A 61 -15.29 25.39 22.59
CA LEU A 61 -16.36 25.73 21.65
C LEU A 61 -17.75 25.81 22.29
N GLN A 62 -17.95 25.28 23.49
CA GLN A 62 -19.17 25.54 24.27
C GLN A 62 -19.19 26.97 24.82
N GLY A 63 -18.01 27.53 25.16
CA GLY A 63 -17.88 28.91 25.63
C GLY A 63 -17.87 29.93 24.50
N ASP A 64 -17.18 29.61 23.40
CA ASP A 64 -17.12 30.42 22.19
C ASP A 64 -17.24 29.53 20.93
N PRO A 65 -18.47 29.37 20.39
CA PRO A 65 -18.71 28.50 19.23
C PRO A 65 -18.01 28.94 17.94
N GLU A 66 -17.61 30.20 17.82
CA GLU A 66 -17.00 30.75 16.60
C GLU A 66 -15.47 30.83 16.70
N LEU A 67 -14.87 30.25 17.75
CA LEU A 67 -13.42 30.23 17.95
C LEU A 67 -12.71 29.35 16.89
N VAL A 68 -12.40 29.96 15.74
CA VAL A 68 -11.81 29.31 14.55
C VAL A 68 -10.57 28.45 14.90
N SER A 69 -9.69 28.93 15.79
CA SER A 69 -8.49 28.21 16.20
C SER A 69 -8.79 26.92 16.96
N ALA A 70 -9.87 26.89 17.76
CA ALA A 70 -10.33 25.69 18.46
C ALA A 70 -11.06 24.73 17.51
N ILE A 71 -11.87 25.24 16.58
CA ILE A 71 -12.49 24.41 15.53
C ILE A 71 -11.40 23.72 14.71
N TYR A 72 -10.40 24.48 14.25
CA TYR A 72 -9.28 23.92 13.49
C TYR A 72 -8.46 22.91 14.30
N GLY A 73 -8.16 23.20 15.58
CA GLY A 73 -7.49 22.26 16.47
C GLY A 73 -8.26 20.95 16.66
N ARG A 74 -9.59 21.04 16.84
CA ARG A 74 -10.49 19.88 16.90
C ARG A 74 -10.45 19.08 15.59
N GLY A 75 -10.45 19.76 14.45
CA GLY A 75 -10.33 19.12 13.13
C GLY A 75 -9.01 18.36 12.95
N ILE A 76 -7.89 18.90 13.44
CA ILE A 76 -6.58 18.20 13.43
C ILE A 76 -6.65 16.92 14.28
N ALA A 77 -7.24 16.99 15.47
CA ALA A 77 -7.39 15.83 16.34
C ALA A 77 -8.30 14.76 15.70
N TYR A 78 -9.44 15.16 15.11
CA TYR A 78 -10.27 14.26 14.33
C TYR A 78 -9.52 13.65 13.15
N GLY A 79 -8.63 14.38 12.48
CA GLY A 79 -7.84 13.86 11.35
C GLY A 79 -6.99 12.62 11.67
N LYS A 80 -6.79 12.28 12.95
CA LYS A 80 -6.11 11.06 13.39
C LYS A 80 -7.05 9.92 13.78
N LYS A 81 -8.35 10.21 13.91
CA LYS A 81 -9.39 9.27 14.33
C LYS A 81 -10.49 9.12 13.28
N SER A 82 -11.25 10.21 13.11
CA SER A 82 -12.35 10.50 12.18
C SER A 82 -11.99 11.33 10.95
N LEU A 83 -11.60 10.77 9.79
CA LEU A 83 -11.35 11.60 8.60
C LEU A 83 -12.61 12.38 8.14
N GLN A 84 -13.80 11.80 8.32
CA GLN A 84 -15.05 12.44 7.92
C GLN A 84 -15.37 13.65 8.82
N GLU A 85 -15.29 13.48 10.14
CA GLU A 85 -15.47 14.54 11.13
C GLU A 85 -14.40 15.62 10.99
N ALA A 86 -13.17 15.24 10.64
CA ALA A 86 -12.11 16.20 10.35
C ALA A 86 -12.47 17.11 9.16
N ILE A 87 -12.97 16.53 8.07
CA ILE A 87 -13.41 17.26 6.88
C ILE A 87 -14.54 18.23 7.20
N GLU A 88 -15.55 17.77 7.94
CA GLU A 88 -16.69 18.60 8.35
C GLU A 88 -16.22 19.76 9.24
N THR A 89 -15.34 19.48 10.20
CA THR A 89 -14.77 20.48 11.10
C THR A 89 -13.88 21.49 10.35
N PHE A 90 -13.08 21.06 9.37
CA PHE A 90 -12.29 22.00 8.56
C PHE A 90 -13.19 22.86 7.66
N LYS A 91 -14.27 22.30 7.11
CA LYS A 91 -15.27 23.08 6.36
C LYS A 91 -15.98 24.10 7.25
N GLU A 92 -16.26 23.76 8.50
CA GLU A 92 -16.79 24.70 9.51
C GLU A 92 -15.82 25.87 9.72
N ALA A 93 -14.54 25.60 9.99
CA ALA A 93 -13.52 26.63 10.14
C ALA A 93 -13.43 27.55 8.89
N LEU A 94 -13.54 26.98 7.69
CA LEU A 94 -13.50 27.71 6.42
C LEU A 94 -14.76 28.55 6.16
N LYS A 95 -15.91 28.21 6.75
CA LYS A 95 -17.12 29.05 6.67
C LYS A 95 -16.95 30.34 7.47
N LEU A 96 -16.34 30.24 8.65
CA LEU A 96 -16.05 31.39 9.51
C LEU A 96 -14.87 32.22 8.99
N LYS A 97 -13.87 31.55 8.41
CA LYS A 97 -12.68 32.18 7.85
C LYS A 97 -12.32 31.60 6.49
N SER A 98 -12.78 32.25 5.42
CA SER A 98 -12.63 31.77 4.04
C SER A 98 -11.20 31.87 3.48
N ASP A 99 -10.35 32.73 4.04
CA ASP A 99 -8.96 32.92 3.64
C ASP A 99 -7.97 32.04 4.46
N PHE A 100 -8.48 30.99 5.11
CA PHE A 100 -7.68 30.15 5.98
C PHE A 100 -6.88 29.07 5.23
N ILE A 101 -5.65 29.42 4.83
CA ILE A 101 -4.73 28.56 4.06
C ILE A 101 -4.48 27.19 4.72
N ASP A 102 -4.16 27.13 6.02
CA ASP A 102 -3.87 25.83 6.67
C ASP A 102 -5.11 24.94 6.79
N ALA A 103 -6.31 25.50 6.91
CA ALA A 103 -7.54 24.73 6.88
C ALA A 103 -7.76 24.08 5.50
N TYR A 104 -7.52 24.81 4.40
CA TYR A 104 -7.53 24.21 3.06
C TYR A 104 -6.46 23.14 2.88
N LYS A 105 -5.24 23.36 3.39
CA LYS A 105 -4.17 22.36 3.36
C LYS A 105 -4.58 21.09 4.11
N SER A 106 -5.06 21.22 5.34
CA SER A 106 -5.46 20.09 6.19
C SER A 106 -6.68 19.36 5.63
N LEU A 107 -7.63 20.10 5.04
CA LEU A 107 -8.75 19.53 4.29
C LEU A 107 -8.27 18.70 3.09
N GLY A 108 -7.33 19.24 2.30
CA GLY A 108 -6.73 18.50 1.18
C GLY A 108 -5.98 17.25 1.62
N GLN A 109 -5.29 17.31 2.76
CA GLN A 109 -4.63 16.15 3.34
C GLN A 109 -5.64 15.08 3.80
N ALA A 110 -6.74 15.47 4.45
CA ALA A 110 -7.79 14.54 4.86
C ALA A 110 -8.42 13.83 3.64
N TYR A 111 -8.70 14.57 2.56
CA TYR A 111 -9.16 13.98 1.30
C TYR A 111 -8.14 13.04 0.67
N ARG A 112 -6.85 13.39 0.71
CA ARG A 112 -5.77 12.49 0.28
C ARG A 112 -5.74 11.20 1.09
N GLU A 113 -5.90 11.28 2.41
CA GLU A 113 -5.95 10.11 3.30
C GLU A 113 -7.21 9.26 3.08
N LEU A 114 -8.31 9.85 2.58
CA LEU A 114 -9.47 9.12 2.08
C LEU A 114 -9.29 8.52 0.68
N GLY A 115 -8.27 8.93 -0.08
CA GLY A 115 -8.10 8.53 -1.48
C GLY A 115 -8.95 9.34 -2.47
N ASP A 116 -9.55 10.46 -2.05
CA ASP A 116 -10.30 11.36 -2.92
C ASP A 116 -9.34 12.34 -3.61
N PHE A 117 -8.97 12.02 -4.85
CA PHE A 117 -8.02 12.80 -5.64
C PHE A 117 -8.52 14.21 -5.96
N GLU A 118 -9.75 14.32 -6.47
CA GLU A 118 -10.28 15.57 -6.98
C GLU A 118 -10.47 16.59 -5.84
N SER A 119 -11.11 16.18 -4.74
CA SER A 119 -11.34 17.06 -3.59
C SER A 119 -10.04 17.50 -2.92
N ALA A 120 -9.03 16.62 -2.87
CA ALA A 120 -7.71 16.96 -2.35
C ALA A 120 -7.01 18.01 -3.23
N MET A 121 -7.02 17.80 -4.56
CA MET A 121 -6.43 18.72 -5.53
C MET A 121 -7.11 20.09 -5.51
N GLU A 122 -8.44 20.14 -5.44
CA GLU A 122 -9.20 21.39 -5.29
C GLU A 122 -8.80 22.14 -4.02
N SER A 123 -8.70 21.43 -2.89
CA SER A 123 -8.33 22.02 -1.60
C SER A 123 -6.91 22.58 -1.61
N PHE A 124 -5.93 21.83 -2.14
CA PHE A 124 -4.56 22.34 -2.30
C PHE A 124 -4.49 23.51 -3.27
N GLN A 125 -5.27 23.49 -4.35
CA GLN A 125 -5.33 24.60 -5.30
C GLN A 125 -5.90 25.87 -4.65
N LYS A 126 -6.96 25.77 -3.83
CA LYS A 126 -7.51 26.92 -3.08
C LYS A 126 -6.47 27.50 -2.12
N ALA A 127 -5.74 26.66 -1.38
CA ALA A 127 -4.63 27.11 -0.53
C ALA A 127 -3.56 27.88 -1.33
N LEU A 128 -3.21 27.40 -2.54
CA LEU A 128 -2.23 28.05 -3.41
C LEU A 128 -2.76 29.30 -4.13
N MET A 129 -4.08 29.44 -4.31
CA MET A 129 -4.67 30.68 -4.81
C MET A 129 -4.56 31.80 -3.76
N LEU A 130 -4.76 31.47 -2.48
CA LEU A 130 -4.59 32.40 -1.37
C LEU A 130 -3.11 32.75 -1.12
N ASN A 131 -2.22 31.76 -1.23
CA ASN A 131 -0.77 31.98 -1.16
C ASN A 131 -0.02 31.05 -2.12
N GLN A 132 0.41 31.62 -3.25
CA GLN A 132 1.13 30.89 -4.30
C GLN A 132 2.50 30.35 -3.86
N ASN A 133 3.04 30.86 -2.75
CA ASN A 133 4.34 30.47 -2.20
C ASN A 133 4.21 29.56 -0.96
N HIS A 134 3.03 29.01 -0.71
CA HIS A 134 2.83 28.11 0.42
C HIS A 134 3.48 26.74 0.19
N ILE A 135 4.68 26.55 0.74
CA ILE A 135 5.56 25.37 0.56
C ILE A 135 4.83 24.05 0.82
N GLN A 136 4.13 23.96 1.95
CA GLN A 136 3.49 22.70 2.38
C GLN A 136 2.38 22.29 1.40
N SER A 137 1.62 23.24 0.85
CA SER A 137 0.61 22.95 -0.18
C SER A 137 1.25 22.52 -1.51
N LEU A 138 2.38 23.13 -1.92
CA LEU A 138 3.13 22.70 -3.10
C LEU A 138 3.66 21.26 -2.92
N GLN A 139 4.23 20.96 -1.76
CA GLN A 139 4.70 19.62 -1.39
C GLN A 139 3.58 18.59 -1.49
N LEU A 140 2.49 18.80 -0.75
CA LEU A 140 1.38 17.85 -0.65
C LEU A 140 0.67 17.64 -1.99
N ARG A 141 0.47 18.71 -2.77
CA ARG A 141 -0.07 18.63 -4.12
C ARG A 141 0.87 17.85 -5.06
N GLY A 142 2.17 18.13 -5.01
CA GLY A 142 3.17 17.39 -5.78
C GLY A 142 3.17 15.90 -5.44
N MET A 143 3.12 15.55 -4.15
CA MET A 143 3.01 14.15 -3.71
C MET A 143 1.71 13.49 -4.18
N MET A 144 0.60 14.24 -4.15
CA MET A 144 -0.69 13.75 -4.64
C MET A 144 -0.64 13.41 -6.13
N LEU A 145 -0.07 14.30 -6.93
CA LEU A 145 0.15 14.09 -8.37
C LEU A 145 1.07 12.91 -8.64
N TYR A 146 2.17 12.76 -7.88
CA TYR A 146 3.06 11.59 -7.98
C TYR A 146 2.31 10.28 -7.74
N HIS A 147 1.56 10.20 -6.63
CA HIS A 147 0.81 9.00 -6.29
C HIS A 147 -0.39 8.73 -7.22
N HIS A 148 -0.88 9.73 -7.94
CA HIS A 148 -1.88 9.55 -9.00
C HIS A 148 -1.27 9.10 -10.35
N GLY A 149 0.04 9.30 -10.53
CA GLY A 149 0.77 9.00 -11.76
C GLY A 149 1.06 10.21 -12.66
N SER A 150 0.67 11.43 -12.27
CA SER A 150 0.93 12.68 -12.99
C SER A 150 2.34 13.23 -12.69
N LEU A 151 3.38 12.49 -13.10
CA LEU A 151 4.76 12.75 -12.71
C LEU A 151 5.30 14.11 -13.16
N GLN A 152 4.97 14.55 -14.38
CA GLN A 152 5.45 15.83 -14.92
C GLN A 152 4.90 17.03 -14.13
N GLU A 153 3.60 17.00 -13.79
CA GLU A 153 2.98 18.02 -12.95
C GLU A 153 3.52 18.00 -11.51
N ALA A 154 3.80 16.80 -10.98
CA ALA A 154 4.43 16.64 -9.67
C ALA A 154 5.82 17.32 -9.64
N ILE A 155 6.66 17.08 -10.67
CA ILE A 155 7.97 17.74 -10.82
C ILE A 155 7.83 19.26 -10.85
N GLY A 156 6.81 19.80 -11.52
CA GLY A 156 6.52 21.23 -11.53
C GLY A 156 6.33 21.82 -10.12
N ASN A 157 5.52 21.14 -9.29
CA ASN A 157 5.28 21.53 -7.90
C ASN A 157 6.55 21.44 -7.05
N PHE A 158 7.33 20.36 -7.17
CA PHE A 158 8.58 20.20 -6.42
C PHE A 158 9.65 21.21 -6.86
N LYS A 159 9.75 21.53 -8.16
CA LYS A 159 10.61 22.61 -8.65
C LYS A 159 10.22 23.96 -8.05
N ARG A 160 8.92 24.27 -7.98
CA ARG A 160 8.44 25.51 -7.35
C ARG A 160 8.76 25.54 -5.85
N CYS A 161 8.55 24.43 -5.14
CA CYS A 161 8.95 24.29 -3.74
C CYS A 161 10.45 24.57 -3.55
N LEU A 162 11.31 23.98 -4.38
CA LEU A 162 12.77 24.13 -4.30
C LEU A 162 13.28 25.51 -4.74
N GLN A 163 12.51 26.27 -5.51
CA GLN A 163 12.82 27.68 -5.79
C GLN A 163 12.66 28.55 -4.54
N LEU A 164 11.69 28.22 -3.69
CA LEU A 164 11.37 28.95 -2.47
C LEU A 164 12.23 28.47 -1.29
N GLU A 165 12.44 27.15 -1.17
CA GLU A 165 13.29 26.51 -0.17
C GLU A 165 14.29 25.54 -0.83
N PRO A 166 15.50 26.01 -1.21
CA PRO A 166 16.48 25.22 -1.97
C PRO A 166 16.99 23.95 -1.27
N TYR A 167 16.86 23.86 0.05
CA TYR A 167 17.33 22.73 0.88
C TYR A 167 16.19 21.85 1.39
N ASN A 168 14.96 22.02 0.87
CA ASN A 168 13.83 21.22 1.29
C ASN A 168 13.99 19.74 0.87
N GLU A 169 14.32 18.88 1.84
CA GLU A 169 14.64 17.47 1.60
C GLU A 169 13.49 16.69 0.95
N VAL A 170 12.24 16.91 1.39
CA VAL A 170 11.06 16.23 0.85
C VAL A 170 10.85 16.56 -0.62
N CYS A 171 10.90 17.84 -0.99
CA CYS A 171 10.76 18.24 -2.39
C CYS A 171 11.91 17.73 -3.25
N GLN A 172 13.13 17.74 -2.71
CA GLN A 172 14.30 17.25 -3.41
C GLN A 172 14.24 15.73 -3.65
N TYR A 173 13.85 14.96 -2.62
CA TYR A 173 13.61 13.52 -2.70
C TYR A 173 12.53 13.19 -3.73
N MET A 174 11.35 13.79 -3.59
CA MET A 174 10.20 13.49 -4.46
C MET A 174 10.43 13.96 -5.90
N LYS A 175 11.17 15.05 -6.12
CA LYS A 175 11.65 15.44 -7.45
C LYS A 175 12.55 14.36 -8.06
N GLY A 176 13.54 13.88 -7.30
CA GLY A 176 14.45 12.84 -7.75
C GLY A 176 13.72 11.54 -8.09
N LEU A 177 12.81 11.11 -7.20
CA LEU A 177 11.96 9.95 -7.41
C LEU A 177 11.07 10.08 -8.66
N SER A 178 10.45 11.24 -8.87
CA SER A 178 9.61 11.50 -10.05
C SER A 178 10.41 11.43 -11.34
N HIS A 179 11.64 11.97 -11.36
CA HIS A 179 12.54 11.86 -12.52
C HIS A 179 12.92 10.40 -12.81
N VAL A 180 13.22 9.59 -11.80
CA VAL A 180 13.54 8.17 -11.98
C VAL A 180 12.34 7.38 -12.49
N ALA A 181 11.13 7.64 -11.97
CA ALA A 181 9.91 7.04 -12.48
C ALA A 181 9.65 7.41 -13.95
N MET A 182 10.12 8.59 -14.40
CA MET A 182 10.14 9.02 -15.80
C MET A 182 11.30 8.47 -16.62
N GLY A 183 12.25 7.74 -16.01
CA GLY A 183 13.49 7.27 -16.65
C GLY A 183 14.52 8.35 -16.95
N GLN A 184 14.40 9.50 -16.29
CA GLN A 184 15.35 10.62 -16.34
C GLN A 184 16.38 10.47 -15.22
N PHE A 185 17.27 9.48 -15.35
CA PHE A 185 18.18 9.05 -14.30
C PHE A 185 19.22 10.11 -13.95
N TYR A 186 19.66 10.93 -14.91
CA TYR A 186 20.62 12.00 -14.62
C TYR A 186 20.05 13.01 -13.62
N GLU A 187 18.89 13.59 -13.91
CA GLU A 187 18.24 14.54 -13.00
C GLU A 187 17.77 13.87 -11.70
N GLY A 188 17.38 12.59 -11.77
CA GLY A 188 17.03 11.77 -10.61
C GLY A 188 18.18 11.61 -9.61
N ILE A 189 19.31 11.06 -10.07
CA ILE A 189 20.51 10.82 -9.25
C ILE A 189 21.14 12.12 -8.77
N LYS A 190 21.15 13.17 -9.60
CA LYS A 190 21.57 14.51 -9.18
C LYS A 190 20.71 15.01 -8.03
N ALA A 191 19.40 14.82 -8.10
CA ALA A 191 18.51 15.27 -7.05
C ALA A 191 18.71 14.49 -5.73
N GLN A 192 18.83 13.17 -5.83
CA GLN A 192 19.08 12.26 -4.71
C GLN A 192 20.43 12.54 -4.03
N THR A 193 21.48 12.77 -4.81
CA THR A 193 22.81 13.11 -4.30
C THR A 193 22.75 14.38 -3.46
N LYS A 194 21.96 15.38 -3.87
CA LYS A 194 21.78 16.61 -3.07
C LYS A 194 21.14 16.35 -1.70
N VAL A 195 20.20 15.39 -1.59
CA VAL A 195 19.64 14.98 -0.28
C VAL A 195 20.72 14.31 0.57
N MET A 196 21.52 13.42 -0.02
CA MET A 196 22.61 12.72 0.69
C MET A 196 23.70 13.65 1.22
N LEU A 197 23.93 14.79 0.56
CA LEU A 197 24.91 15.79 1.01
C LEU A 197 24.46 16.56 2.28
N ASN A 198 23.16 16.57 2.57
CA ASN A 198 22.62 17.17 3.79
C ASN A 198 22.69 16.16 4.95
N ASP A 199 23.90 15.75 5.32
CA ASP A 199 24.11 14.76 6.38
C ASP A 199 23.62 15.31 7.74
N PRO A 200 22.78 14.56 8.49
CA PRO A 200 22.37 14.96 9.82
C PRO A 200 23.58 15.15 10.74
N LEU A 201 23.57 16.23 11.52
CA LEU A 201 24.63 16.48 12.51
C LEU A 201 24.64 15.39 13.59
N LEU A 202 25.79 15.22 14.27
CA LEU A 202 25.93 14.25 15.34
C LEU A 202 24.85 14.46 16.42
N GLY A 203 24.06 13.42 16.70
CA GLY A 203 22.93 13.47 17.65
C GLY A 203 21.59 13.91 17.04
N GLN A 204 21.57 14.38 15.79
CA GLN A 204 20.34 14.65 15.06
C GLN A 204 19.78 13.37 14.45
N LYS A 205 18.47 13.14 14.62
CA LYS A 205 17.78 12.02 13.97
C LYS A 205 17.64 12.32 12.48
N ALA A 206 18.12 11.39 11.64
CA ALA A 206 17.95 11.47 10.20
C ALA A 206 16.47 11.54 9.78
N SER A 207 16.18 12.34 8.75
CA SER A 207 14.86 12.40 8.12
C SER A 207 14.53 11.06 7.43
N SER A 208 13.24 10.76 7.24
CA SER A 208 12.81 9.55 6.51
C SER A 208 13.37 9.56 5.09
N GLU A 209 13.34 10.73 4.45
CA GLU A 209 13.81 10.97 3.09
C GLU A 209 15.31 10.72 2.97
N TYR A 210 16.11 11.19 3.93
CA TYR A 210 17.55 10.91 3.99
C TYR A 210 17.86 9.42 4.14
N LEU A 211 17.08 8.67 4.93
CA LEU A 211 17.28 7.22 5.06
C LEU A 211 16.95 6.48 3.76
N LYS A 212 15.86 6.88 3.08
CA LYS A 212 15.39 6.22 1.85
C LYS A 212 16.23 6.57 0.62
N VAL A 213 16.75 7.80 0.54
CA VAL A 213 17.38 8.31 -0.68
C VAL A 213 18.61 7.51 -1.11
N LYS A 214 19.33 6.91 -0.15
CA LYS A 214 20.49 6.07 -0.40
C LYS A 214 20.10 4.81 -1.19
N TYR A 215 19.03 4.13 -0.78
CA TYR A 215 18.48 2.98 -1.51
C TYR A 215 17.97 3.40 -2.89
N LEU A 216 17.22 4.51 -2.96
CA LEU A 216 16.68 5.00 -4.22
C LEU A 216 17.79 5.35 -5.21
N ARG A 217 18.91 5.95 -4.77
CA ARG A 217 20.07 6.26 -5.61
C ARG A 217 20.70 5.02 -6.19
N GLU A 218 21.01 4.04 -5.35
CA GLU A 218 21.64 2.80 -5.81
C GLU A 218 20.71 2.00 -6.71
N TYR A 219 19.42 1.97 -6.40
CA TYR A 219 18.44 1.35 -7.29
C TYR A 219 18.28 2.09 -8.62
N SER A 220 18.35 3.43 -8.61
CA SER A 220 18.33 4.25 -9.84
C SER A 220 19.54 3.97 -10.74
N ARG A 221 20.72 3.79 -10.14
CA ARG A 221 21.97 3.42 -10.82
C ARG A 221 21.87 2.02 -11.44
N TYR A 222 21.38 1.06 -10.65
CA TYR A 222 21.11 -0.29 -11.14
C TYR A 222 20.15 -0.27 -12.34
N LEU A 223 19.02 0.42 -12.23
CA LEU A 223 18.04 0.55 -13.32
C LEU A 223 18.64 1.23 -14.56
N HIS A 224 19.47 2.27 -14.39
CA HIS A 224 20.16 2.91 -15.50
C HIS A 224 21.12 1.95 -16.22
N SER A 225 21.93 1.20 -15.48
CA SER A 225 22.88 0.24 -16.08
C SER A 225 22.21 -0.91 -16.86
N HIS A 226 20.95 -1.20 -16.57
CA HIS A 226 20.15 -2.24 -17.24
C HIS A 226 19.09 -1.67 -18.19
N LEU A 227 19.06 -0.35 -18.41
CA LEU A 227 17.95 0.33 -19.07
C LEU A 227 17.63 -0.21 -20.47
N ASP A 228 18.68 -0.56 -21.21
CA ASP A 228 18.62 -1.06 -22.58
C ASP A 228 18.81 -2.58 -22.68
N ILE A 229 18.92 -3.28 -21.54
CA ILE A 229 19.07 -4.73 -21.48
C ILE A 229 17.67 -5.36 -21.48
N PRO A 230 17.43 -6.45 -22.23
CA PRO A 230 16.17 -7.17 -22.17
C PRO A 230 15.83 -7.60 -20.74
N VAL A 231 14.58 -7.39 -20.30
CA VAL A 231 14.14 -7.65 -18.91
C VAL A 231 14.15 -9.14 -18.54
N ALA A 232 14.36 -10.02 -19.52
CA ALA A 232 14.57 -11.45 -19.31
C ALA A 232 16.03 -11.80 -18.92
N GLU A 233 16.98 -10.89 -19.07
CA GLU A 233 18.42 -11.15 -18.91
C GLU A 233 18.99 -10.74 -17.55
N TYR A 234 18.24 -9.98 -16.75
CA TYR A 234 18.65 -9.55 -15.42
C TYR A 234 17.58 -9.85 -14.36
N ASN A 235 17.97 -9.90 -13.09
CA ASN A 235 17.07 -10.17 -11.98
C ASN A 235 17.47 -9.40 -10.72
N VAL A 236 16.72 -8.34 -10.39
CA VAL A 236 16.95 -7.51 -9.20
C VAL A 236 17.08 -8.31 -7.90
N ASP A 237 16.32 -9.40 -7.74
CA ASP A 237 16.39 -10.20 -6.52
C ASP A 237 17.69 -11.03 -6.45
N GLN A 238 18.35 -11.31 -7.57
CA GLN A 238 19.64 -12.01 -7.61
C GLN A 238 20.82 -11.02 -7.66
N ASP A 239 20.67 -9.93 -8.41
CA ASP A 239 21.75 -9.01 -8.71
C ASP A 239 22.05 -8.06 -7.54
N LEU A 240 21.03 -7.64 -6.77
CA LEU A 240 21.25 -6.73 -5.64
C LEU A 240 21.70 -7.47 -4.36
N PRO A 241 22.65 -6.92 -3.59
CA PRO A 241 23.14 -7.53 -2.37
C PRO A 241 22.03 -7.85 -1.35
N GLY A 242 22.12 -9.01 -0.71
CA GLY A 242 21.11 -9.48 0.24
C GLY A 242 20.85 -8.51 1.41
N ASN A 243 21.90 -7.92 1.99
CA ASN A 243 21.79 -6.95 3.08
C ASN A 243 21.13 -5.64 2.61
N PHE A 244 21.44 -5.18 1.40
CA PHE A 244 20.78 -4.03 0.78
C PHE A 244 19.27 -4.25 0.68
N LYS A 245 18.85 -5.37 0.07
CA LYS A 245 17.45 -5.75 -0.08
C LYS A 245 16.72 -5.83 1.27
N ASN A 246 17.36 -6.47 2.26
CA ASN A 246 16.79 -6.64 3.58
C ASN A 246 16.58 -5.31 4.32
N HIS A 247 17.57 -4.42 4.31
CA HIS A 247 17.45 -3.13 4.98
C HIS A 247 16.46 -2.22 4.26
N TRP A 248 16.47 -2.22 2.93
CA TRP A 248 15.53 -1.44 2.13
C TRP A 248 14.07 -1.87 2.39
N ALA A 249 13.78 -3.18 2.34
CA ALA A 249 12.44 -3.71 2.59
C ALA A 249 11.91 -3.40 4.01
N LYS A 250 12.82 -3.29 4.98
CA LYS A 250 12.51 -2.96 6.39
C LYS A 250 12.60 -1.46 6.71
N ASN A 251 12.95 -0.62 5.72
CA ASN A 251 13.19 0.82 5.92
C ASN A 251 14.21 1.11 7.04
N LEU A 252 15.27 0.30 7.11
CA LEU A 252 16.36 0.47 8.08
C LEU A 252 17.40 1.47 7.58
N PRO A 253 18.20 2.08 8.49
CA PRO A 253 19.33 2.90 8.08
C PRO A 253 20.28 2.15 7.14
N PHE A 254 20.80 2.89 6.15
CA PHE A 254 21.81 2.41 5.21
C PHE A 254 23.17 2.34 5.92
N LEU A 255 23.35 1.29 6.72
CA LEU A 255 24.57 0.97 7.46
C LEU A 255 24.99 -0.44 7.04
N ILE A 256 25.51 -0.54 5.82
CA ILE A 256 25.92 -1.80 5.22
C ILE A 256 27.44 -1.74 5.06
N GLU A 257 28.13 -2.58 5.82
CA GLU A 257 29.58 -2.75 5.73
C GLU A 257 29.95 -3.36 4.36
N ASP A 258 31.06 -2.90 3.78
CA ASP A 258 31.60 -3.37 2.51
C ASP A 258 30.61 -3.31 1.32
N TYR A 259 29.69 -2.35 1.33
CA TYR A 259 28.77 -2.15 0.21
C TYR A 259 29.49 -1.56 -1.01
N GLU A 260 29.52 -2.31 -2.10
CA GLU A 260 29.94 -1.82 -3.41
C GLU A 260 28.80 -1.05 -4.09
N GLU A 261 29.07 0.21 -4.43
CA GLU A 261 28.12 1.04 -5.16
C GLU A 261 27.77 0.44 -6.53
N GLN A 262 26.52 0.58 -6.94
CA GLN A 262 26.07 0.17 -8.26
C GLN A 262 26.79 0.97 -9.37
N PRO A 263 26.85 0.50 -10.62
CA PRO A 263 27.51 1.25 -11.69
C PRO A 263 27.01 2.70 -11.78
N GLY A 264 27.92 3.66 -11.92
CA GLY A 264 27.55 5.07 -12.14
C GLY A 264 26.83 5.26 -13.47
N LEU A 265 26.32 6.47 -13.71
CA LEU A 265 25.71 6.82 -14.99
C LEU A 265 26.70 6.63 -16.15
N GLN A 266 26.36 5.74 -17.07
CA GLN A 266 27.15 5.45 -18.26
C GLN A 266 26.84 6.44 -19.40
N PRO A 267 27.83 7.13 -20.00
CA PRO A 267 27.59 8.13 -21.05
C PRO A 267 26.87 7.61 -22.30
N HIS A 268 26.99 6.32 -22.59
CA HIS A 268 26.38 5.68 -23.75
C HIS A 268 24.90 5.29 -23.52
N ILE A 269 24.45 5.20 -22.28
CA ILE A 269 23.06 4.88 -21.92
C ILE A 269 22.30 6.20 -21.70
N LYS A 270 21.45 6.56 -22.65
CA LYS A 270 20.68 7.81 -22.61
C LYS A 270 19.46 7.68 -21.68
N ASP A 271 19.04 8.77 -21.07
CA ASP A 271 17.76 8.82 -20.34
C ASP A 271 16.57 8.48 -21.26
N VAL A 272 15.46 8.07 -20.66
CA VAL A 272 14.22 7.76 -21.36
C VAL A 272 13.58 9.05 -21.89
N LEU A 273 13.16 9.02 -23.15
CA LEU A 273 12.46 10.14 -23.78
C LEU A 273 10.95 9.97 -23.63
N PRO A 274 10.18 11.06 -23.40
CA PRO A 274 8.73 10.99 -23.41
C PRO A 274 8.22 10.48 -24.77
N GLN A 275 7.32 9.51 -24.75
CA GLN A 275 6.64 9.00 -25.95
C GLN A 275 5.25 9.61 -26.07
N ASN A 276 4.88 10.05 -27.28
CA ASN A 276 3.52 10.46 -27.58
C ASN A 276 2.68 9.21 -27.89
N PHE A 277 1.46 9.14 -27.36
CA PHE A 277 0.52 8.07 -27.66
C PHE A 277 0.32 7.85 -29.16
N ASP A 278 0.23 8.94 -29.94
CA ASP A 278 0.02 8.89 -31.39
C ASP A 278 1.20 8.31 -32.17
N SER A 279 2.38 8.22 -31.55
CA SER A 279 3.57 7.64 -32.20
C SER A 279 3.55 6.11 -32.23
N TYR A 280 2.72 5.47 -31.41
CA TYR A 280 2.56 4.02 -31.42
C TYR A 280 1.69 3.56 -32.60
N SER A 281 1.92 2.34 -33.11
CA SER A 281 1.01 1.73 -34.08
C SER A 281 -0.39 1.54 -33.48
N SER A 282 -1.40 1.45 -34.35
CA SER A 282 -2.80 1.25 -33.96
C SER A 282 -3.00 0.05 -33.02
N GLU A 283 -2.26 -1.03 -33.25
CA GLU A 283 -2.27 -2.25 -32.47
C GLU A 283 -1.72 -2.04 -31.05
N VAL A 284 -0.64 -1.24 -30.93
CA VAL A 284 -0.03 -0.92 -29.64
C VAL A 284 -0.88 0.11 -28.88
N GLN A 285 -1.47 1.08 -29.57
CA GLN A 285 -2.45 2.00 -28.96
C GLN A 285 -3.64 1.21 -28.36
N LYS A 286 -4.17 0.23 -29.10
CA LYS A 286 -5.22 -0.67 -28.61
C LYS A 286 -4.75 -1.51 -27.42
N LEU A 287 -3.51 -2.01 -27.45
CA LEU A 287 -2.90 -2.72 -26.33
C LEU A 287 -2.84 -1.84 -25.06
N ILE A 288 -2.37 -0.61 -25.19
CA ILE A 288 -2.27 0.36 -24.07
C ILE A 288 -3.66 0.64 -23.49
N CYS A 289 -4.66 0.95 -24.32
CA CYS A 289 -6.02 1.21 -23.83
C CYS A 289 -6.66 -0.01 -23.16
N THR A 290 -6.37 -1.21 -23.66
CA THR A 290 -6.83 -2.46 -23.05
C THR A 290 -6.17 -2.66 -21.68
N ALA A 291 -4.87 -2.40 -21.57
CA ALA A 291 -4.16 -2.46 -20.30
C ALA A 291 -4.71 -1.45 -19.28
N ASP A 292 -4.91 -0.19 -19.68
CA ASP A 292 -5.47 0.84 -18.79
C ASP A 292 -6.85 0.42 -18.25
N HIS A 293 -7.71 -0.15 -19.10
CA HIS A 293 -9.01 -0.67 -18.70
C HIS A 293 -8.90 -1.83 -17.70
N LEU A 294 -8.10 -2.85 -18.01
CA LEU A 294 -7.92 -4.02 -17.15
C LEU A 294 -7.34 -3.64 -15.78
N GLY A 295 -6.33 -2.77 -15.77
CA GLY A 295 -5.73 -2.26 -14.55
C GLY A 295 -6.71 -1.48 -13.67
N ALA A 296 -7.59 -0.68 -14.28
CA ALA A 296 -8.61 0.07 -13.55
C ALA A 296 -9.68 -0.81 -12.88
N LEU A 297 -9.87 -2.06 -13.33
CA LEU A 297 -10.75 -3.03 -12.65
C LEU A 297 -10.15 -3.53 -11.32
N MET A 298 -8.84 -3.43 -11.16
CA MET A 298 -8.11 -3.83 -9.95
C MET A 298 -8.07 -2.74 -8.87
N GLN A 299 -8.62 -1.55 -9.16
CA GLN A 299 -8.66 -0.46 -8.19
C GLN A 299 -9.60 -0.81 -7.04
N TYR A 300 -9.09 -0.73 -5.82
CA TYR A 300 -9.92 -0.83 -4.63
C TYR A 300 -10.85 0.38 -4.50
N ASP A 301 -12.14 0.10 -4.34
CA ASP A 301 -13.16 1.06 -3.94
C ASP A 301 -13.32 1.04 -2.42
N THR A 302 -12.30 1.52 -1.72
CA THR A 302 -12.34 1.68 -0.27
C THR A 302 -11.48 2.88 0.16
N PRO A 303 -11.83 3.59 1.24
CA PRO A 303 -11.08 4.75 1.68
C PRO A 303 -9.58 4.46 1.88
N GLY A 304 -8.74 5.41 1.52
CA GLY A 304 -7.29 5.37 1.68
C GLY A 304 -6.53 4.69 0.55
N PHE A 305 -7.22 4.24 -0.51
CA PHE A 305 -6.60 3.76 -1.75
C PHE A 305 -6.78 4.78 -2.87
N LEU A 306 -5.70 5.50 -3.18
CA LEU A 306 -5.68 6.45 -4.28
C LEU A 306 -5.52 5.74 -5.63
N PRO A 307 -6.31 6.08 -6.67
CA PRO A 307 -6.07 5.58 -8.01
C PRO A 307 -4.75 6.09 -8.56
N ASN A 308 -3.97 5.18 -9.14
CA ASN A 308 -2.69 5.48 -9.77
C ASN A 308 -2.68 4.94 -11.21
N ARG A 309 -2.70 5.85 -12.18
CA ARG A 309 -2.80 5.51 -13.61
C ARG A 309 -1.61 4.68 -14.09
N ARG A 310 -0.42 4.97 -13.56
CA ARG A 310 0.82 4.27 -13.89
C ARG A 310 0.79 2.82 -13.40
N ILE A 311 0.30 2.60 -12.17
CA ILE A 311 0.09 1.26 -11.62
C ILE A 311 -1.01 0.53 -12.40
N HIS A 312 -2.13 1.18 -12.72
CA HIS A 312 -3.20 0.56 -13.53
C HIS A 312 -2.65 0.05 -14.85
N ARG A 313 -1.94 0.90 -15.61
CA ARG A 313 -1.33 0.47 -16.87
C ARG A 313 -0.37 -0.70 -16.68
N ALA A 314 0.53 -0.60 -15.71
CA ALA A 314 1.51 -1.64 -15.42
C ALA A 314 0.85 -2.99 -15.14
N MET A 315 -0.19 -3.00 -14.31
CA MET A 315 -0.86 -4.24 -13.93
C MET A 315 -1.79 -4.77 -15.04
N GLY A 316 -2.34 -3.90 -15.88
CA GLY A 316 -3.04 -4.31 -17.09
C GLY A 316 -2.10 -4.93 -18.14
N LEU A 317 -0.92 -4.35 -18.35
CA LEU A 317 0.11 -4.93 -19.22
C LEU A 317 0.60 -6.27 -18.66
N ALA A 318 0.81 -6.37 -17.34
CA ALA A 318 1.11 -7.63 -16.68
C ALA A 318 0.03 -8.68 -16.90
N THR A 319 -1.25 -8.33 -16.77
CA THR A 319 -2.38 -9.23 -17.04
C THR A 319 -2.36 -9.75 -18.47
N LEU A 320 -2.14 -8.88 -19.46
CA LEU A 320 -2.06 -9.28 -20.86
C LEU A 320 -0.83 -10.15 -21.15
N GLU A 321 0.31 -9.86 -20.54
CA GLU A 321 1.52 -10.65 -20.68
C GLU A 321 1.38 -12.03 -20.02
N VAL A 322 0.79 -12.11 -18.83
CA VAL A 322 0.46 -13.39 -18.16
C VAL A 322 -0.50 -14.20 -19.02
N MET A 323 -1.55 -13.59 -19.58
CA MET A 323 -2.47 -14.25 -20.51
C MET A 323 -1.71 -14.87 -21.68
N GLN A 324 -0.86 -14.07 -22.35
CA GLN A 324 -0.06 -14.53 -23.50
C GLN A 324 0.91 -15.65 -23.11
N ALA A 325 1.58 -15.55 -21.96
CA ALA A 325 2.53 -16.55 -21.47
C ALA A 325 1.84 -17.87 -21.10
N MET A 326 0.69 -17.81 -20.43
CA MET A 326 -0.10 -18.99 -20.08
C MET A 326 -0.67 -19.68 -21.31
N HIS A 327 -1.21 -18.92 -22.27
CA HIS A 327 -1.72 -19.47 -23.53
C HIS A 327 -0.62 -20.20 -24.32
N ARG A 328 0.60 -19.63 -24.39
CA ARG A 328 1.77 -20.32 -24.98
C ARG A 328 2.14 -21.60 -24.23
N THR A 329 2.11 -21.57 -22.90
CA THR A 329 2.46 -22.72 -22.06
C THR A 329 1.47 -23.88 -22.25
N TRP A 330 0.17 -23.58 -22.32
CA TRP A 330 -0.88 -24.58 -22.53
C TRP A 330 -0.97 -25.09 -23.98
N SER A 331 -0.49 -24.33 -24.97
CA SER A 331 -0.34 -24.78 -26.36
C SER A 331 0.95 -25.61 -26.61
N ASN A 332 1.58 -26.13 -25.55
CA ASN A 332 2.80 -26.94 -25.56
C ASN A 332 4.10 -26.21 -25.93
N SER A 333 4.15 -24.88 -25.78
CA SER A 333 5.40 -24.13 -25.94
C SER A 333 6.24 -24.20 -24.66
N LYS A 334 7.57 -24.36 -24.81
CA LYS A 334 8.52 -24.15 -23.71
C LYS A 334 8.85 -22.65 -23.62
N VAL A 335 9.11 -22.15 -22.42
CA VAL A 335 9.57 -20.77 -22.19
C VAL A 335 11.09 -20.72 -22.03
N ARG A 336 11.72 -19.63 -22.45
CA ARG A 336 13.15 -19.40 -22.23
C ARG A 336 13.33 -18.56 -20.98
N VAL A 337 13.95 -19.13 -19.95
CA VAL A 337 14.26 -18.45 -18.67
C VAL A 337 15.75 -18.60 -18.40
N ASN A 338 16.46 -17.48 -18.16
CA ASN A 338 17.91 -17.44 -17.95
C ASN A 338 18.68 -18.22 -19.01
N GLY A 339 18.32 -18.01 -20.29
CA GLY A 339 18.94 -18.69 -21.42
C GLY A 339 18.54 -20.15 -21.64
N LYS A 340 17.82 -20.80 -20.71
CA LYS A 340 17.39 -22.21 -20.80
C LYS A 340 15.93 -22.35 -21.20
N THR A 341 15.65 -23.25 -22.14
CA THR A 341 14.28 -23.54 -22.60
C THR A 341 13.65 -24.63 -21.73
N ARG A 342 12.73 -24.25 -20.84
CA ARG A 342 12.03 -25.14 -19.90
C ARG A 342 10.52 -24.88 -19.84
N GLN A 343 9.77 -25.76 -19.16
CA GLN A 343 8.37 -25.47 -18.85
C GLN A 343 8.28 -24.31 -17.85
N MET A 344 7.29 -23.45 -18.05
CA MET A 344 7.02 -22.31 -17.17
C MET A 344 6.58 -22.84 -15.81
N GLN A 345 7.18 -22.35 -14.73
CA GLN A 345 6.77 -22.63 -13.35
C GLN A 345 5.86 -21.52 -12.84
N TRP A 346 5.17 -21.77 -11.73
CA TRP A 346 4.31 -20.78 -11.09
C TRP A 346 5.06 -19.47 -10.82
N ARG A 347 6.32 -19.55 -10.37
CA ARG A 347 7.14 -18.37 -10.06
C ARG A 347 7.39 -17.50 -11.29
N ASP A 348 7.65 -18.11 -12.45
CA ASP A 348 7.85 -17.36 -13.69
C ASP A 348 6.59 -16.56 -14.08
N MET A 349 5.40 -17.15 -13.84
CA MET A 349 4.11 -16.50 -14.09
C MET A 349 3.90 -15.27 -13.20
N PHE A 350 4.19 -15.39 -11.89
CA PHE A 350 4.11 -14.25 -10.97
C PHE A 350 5.21 -13.22 -11.23
N ASP A 351 6.41 -13.64 -11.66
CA ASP A 351 7.53 -12.75 -11.96
C ASP A 351 7.22 -11.76 -13.09
N ILE A 352 6.39 -12.14 -14.06
CA ILE A 352 5.87 -11.23 -15.10
C ILE A 352 5.21 -10.01 -14.43
N ALA A 353 4.27 -10.25 -13.52
CA ALA A 353 3.55 -9.20 -12.83
C ALA A 353 4.43 -8.43 -11.82
N VAL A 354 5.36 -9.12 -11.15
CA VAL A 354 6.33 -8.49 -10.24
C VAL A 354 7.21 -7.48 -10.98
N LYS A 355 7.69 -7.80 -12.19
CA LYS A 355 8.53 -6.90 -13.01
C LYS A 355 7.82 -5.59 -13.33
N TRP A 356 6.59 -5.68 -13.84
CA TRP A 356 5.76 -4.51 -14.10
C TRP A 356 5.50 -3.70 -12.83
N ARG A 357 5.10 -4.37 -11.74
CA ARG A 357 4.82 -3.69 -10.46
C ARG A 357 6.03 -2.96 -9.91
N ARG A 358 7.22 -3.55 -10.04
CA ARG A 358 8.50 -2.99 -9.57
C ARG A 358 8.93 -1.75 -10.36
N ILE A 359 8.79 -1.76 -11.68
CA ILE A 359 9.13 -0.61 -12.54
C ILE A 359 8.11 0.53 -12.38
N ALA A 360 6.86 0.18 -12.05
CA ALA A 360 5.75 1.12 -11.92
C ALA A 360 5.81 2.05 -10.69
N ASP A 361 6.63 1.74 -9.68
CA ASP A 361 6.93 2.66 -8.56
C ASP A 361 8.32 2.35 -7.97
N PRO A 362 9.39 3.04 -8.41
CA PRO A 362 10.75 2.75 -7.99
C PRO A 362 11.04 3.08 -6.52
N ASP A 363 10.12 3.76 -5.81
CA ASP A 363 10.23 4.01 -4.36
C ASP A 363 10.04 2.73 -3.54
N GLN A 364 9.24 1.79 -4.06
CA GLN A 364 8.81 0.62 -3.32
C GLN A 364 9.68 -0.60 -3.63
N PRO A 365 10.35 -1.20 -2.63
CA PRO A 365 11.03 -2.47 -2.80
C PRO A 365 9.98 -3.57 -2.96
N VAL A 366 9.70 -3.98 -4.19
CA VAL A 366 8.89 -5.16 -4.51
C VAL A 366 9.86 -6.32 -4.70
N LEU A 367 10.13 -7.08 -3.64
CA LEU A 367 11.18 -8.11 -3.59
C LEU A 367 10.60 -9.41 -3.05
N TRP A 368 11.11 -10.54 -3.54
CA TRP A 368 10.76 -11.86 -3.02
C TRP A 368 11.39 -12.07 -1.65
N LEU A 369 10.54 -12.28 -0.64
CA LEU A 369 10.99 -12.40 0.74
C LEU A 369 11.82 -13.67 0.98
N ASP A 370 11.54 -14.74 0.25
CA ASP A 370 12.28 -16.00 0.33
C ASP A 370 13.69 -15.93 -0.27
N GLN A 371 14.03 -14.83 -0.95
CA GLN A 371 15.37 -14.55 -1.47
C GLN A 371 16.14 -13.54 -0.58
N MET A 372 15.69 -13.33 0.66
CA MET A 372 16.37 -12.52 1.66
C MET A 372 17.46 -13.33 2.40
N PRO A 373 18.43 -12.67 3.06
CA PRO A 373 19.45 -13.37 3.85
C PRO A 373 18.86 -14.31 4.91
N ALA A 374 19.51 -15.46 5.14
CA ALA A 374 19.01 -16.52 6.04
C ALA A 374 18.65 -16.02 7.45
N ARG A 375 19.43 -15.09 8.02
CA ARG A 375 19.13 -14.48 9.34
C ARG A 375 17.79 -13.75 9.38
N SER A 376 17.36 -13.19 8.25
CA SER A 376 16.06 -12.53 8.14
C SER A 376 14.91 -13.53 8.04
N LEU A 377 15.12 -14.64 7.33
CA LEU A 377 14.17 -15.74 7.24
C LEU A 377 14.02 -16.48 8.57
N SER A 378 15.13 -16.73 9.28
CA SER A 378 15.14 -17.43 10.56
C SER A 378 14.49 -16.65 11.69
N ARG A 379 14.58 -15.30 11.66
CA ARG A 379 13.87 -14.41 12.59
C ARG A 379 12.42 -14.14 12.18
N GLY A 380 12.03 -14.56 10.97
CA GLY A 380 10.78 -14.18 10.31
C GLY A 380 10.88 -12.77 9.72
N PHE A 381 10.66 -12.64 8.41
CA PHE A 381 10.22 -11.36 7.87
C PHE A 381 8.71 -11.26 8.09
N ASN A 382 8.29 -10.31 8.91
CA ASN A 382 6.89 -10.14 9.25
C ASN A 382 6.30 -9.00 8.43
N ASN A 383 5.30 -9.33 7.62
CA ASN A 383 4.45 -8.30 7.05
C ASN A 383 3.50 -7.82 8.15
N HIS A 384 3.76 -6.64 8.71
CA HIS A 384 2.97 -6.05 9.79
C HIS A 384 1.96 -5.06 9.25
N ILE A 385 0.68 -5.36 9.42
CA ILE A 385 -0.44 -4.46 9.14
C ILE A 385 -0.99 -3.95 10.47
N ASN A 386 -0.69 -2.70 10.79
CA ASN A 386 -1.30 -2.04 11.94
C ASN A 386 -2.73 -1.60 11.56
N LEU A 387 -3.72 -2.20 12.20
CA LEU A 387 -5.13 -1.84 12.09
C LEU A 387 -5.43 -0.67 13.04
N ILE A 388 -4.97 -0.75 14.28
CA ILE A 388 -5.01 0.33 15.27
C ILE A 388 -3.64 0.46 15.94
N ARG A 389 -3.15 1.69 16.10
CA ARG A 389 -1.94 2.01 16.87
C ARG A 389 -2.16 3.25 17.72
N GLY A 390 -2.15 3.07 19.04
CA GLY A 390 -2.64 4.09 19.97
C GLY A 390 -4.11 4.36 19.68
N GLN A 391 -4.42 5.63 19.43
CA GLN A 391 -5.75 6.08 19.02
C GLN A 391 -5.90 6.22 17.48
N ILE A 392 -4.87 5.86 16.70
CA ILE A 392 -4.88 6.00 15.23
C ILE A 392 -5.45 4.75 14.59
N ILE A 393 -6.47 4.94 13.74
CA ILE A 393 -7.15 3.87 13.01
C ILE A 393 -6.69 3.86 11.55
N ASN A 394 -6.37 2.68 11.03
CA ASN A 394 -6.03 2.50 9.62
C ASN A 394 -7.28 2.37 8.76
N ILE A 395 -7.69 3.46 8.14
CA ILE A 395 -8.97 3.56 7.43
C ILE A 395 -9.11 2.56 6.27
N ARG A 396 -7.99 2.10 5.68
CA ARG A 396 -7.97 1.13 4.57
C ARG A 396 -8.64 -0.19 4.92
N TYR A 397 -8.59 -0.56 6.19
CA TYR A 397 -9.08 -1.85 6.68
C TYR A 397 -10.32 -1.72 7.56
N LEU A 398 -10.89 -0.52 7.68
CA LEU A 398 -12.01 -0.25 8.59
C LEU A 398 -13.21 -1.17 8.32
N ALA A 399 -13.51 -1.44 7.05
CA ALA A 399 -14.60 -2.35 6.64
C ALA A 399 -14.40 -3.82 7.05
N TYR A 400 -13.19 -4.20 7.47
CA TYR A 400 -12.87 -5.55 7.95
C TYR A 400 -12.84 -5.66 9.46
N PHE A 401 -12.99 -4.58 10.21
CA PHE A 401 -12.85 -4.62 11.67
C PHE A 401 -13.88 -5.58 12.30
N ASP A 402 -15.14 -5.53 11.86
CA ASP A 402 -16.19 -6.43 12.36
C ASP A 402 -15.91 -7.89 12.01
N ASN A 403 -15.55 -8.18 10.75
CA ASN A 403 -15.21 -9.54 10.31
C ASN A 403 -14.02 -10.12 11.09
N ILE A 404 -12.99 -9.30 11.34
CA ILE A 404 -11.82 -9.72 12.11
C ILE A 404 -12.19 -9.87 13.59
N LEU A 405 -13.03 -8.99 14.14
CA LEU A 405 -13.53 -9.07 15.50
C LEU A 405 -14.31 -10.38 15.74
N ASP A 406 -15.21 -10.75 14.82
CA ASP A 406 -15.95 -12.00 14.88
C ASP A 406 -15.01 -13.22 14.76
N PHE A 407 -14.02 -13.15 13.87
CA PHE A 407 -12.97 -14.18 13.78
C PHE A 407 -12.19 -14.32 15.09
N ILE A 408 -11.82 -13.21 15.75
CA ILE A 408 -11.12 -13.25 17.04
C ILE A 408 -12.01 -13.90 18.10
N LYS A 409 -13.29 -13.51 18.19
CA LYS A 409 -14.26 -14.10 19.13
C LYS A 409 -14.35 -15.62 18.95
N ASP A 410 -14.51 -16.09 17.72
CA ASP A 410 -14.56 -17.52 17.40
C ASP A 410 -13.29 -18.24 17.88
N ARG A 411 -12.11 -17.71 17.57
CA ARG A 411 -10.84 -18.32 17.98
C ARG A 411 -10.61 -18.32 19.48
N ILE A 412 -11.05 -17.28 20.20
CA ILE A 412 -11.04 -17.26 21.67
C ILE A 412 -11.91 -18.41 22.20
N LEU A 413 -13.11 -18.60 21.64
CA LEU A 413 -14.00 -19.70 22.04
C LEU A 413 -13.39 -21.07 21.77
N VAL A 414 -12.74 -21.27 20.62
CA VAL A 414 -12.04 -22.52 20.29
C VAL A 414 -10.91 -22.79 21.30
N TYR A 415 -10.10 -21.80 21.61
CA TYR A 415 -9.01 -21.93 22.58
C TYR A 415 -9.54 -22.27 23.98
N HIS A 416 -10.53 -21.53 24.48
CA HIS A 416 -11.11 -21.80 25.80
C HIS A 416 -11.86 -23.13 25.84
N GLY A 417 -12.48 -23.56 24.74
CA GLY A 417 -13.09 -24.89 24.65
C GLY A 417 -12.08 -26.02 24.81
N ALA A 418 -10.88 -25.87 24.24
CA ALA A 418 -9.82 -26.86 24.33
C ALA A 418 -9.11 -26.87 25.70
N TYR A 419 -8.83 -25.70 26.29
CA TYR A 419 -7.96 -25.58 27.47
C TYR A 419 -8.67 -25.20 28.77
N ASN A 420 -9.89 -24.65 28.72
CA ASN A 420 -10.69 -24.28 29.90
C ASN A 420 -12.21 -24.47 29.67
N PRO A 421 -12.69 -25.72 29.49
CA PRO A 421 -14.08 -25.99 29.13
C PRO A 421 -15.08 -25.54 30.20
N ARG A 422 -14.68 -25.48 31.48
CA ARG A 422 -15.55 -25.03 32.59
C ARG A 422 -15.87 -23.54 32.54
N GLY A 423 -14.92 -22.70 32.08
CA GLY A 423 -15.10 -21.25 31.94
C GLY A 423 -15.69 -20.82 30.59
N LEU A 424 -15.94 -21.76 29.66
CA LEU A 424 -16.35 -21.44 28.29
C LEU A 424 -17.68 -20.67 28.23
N LEU A 425 -18.64 -20.99 29.09
CA LEU A 425 -19.94 -20.32 29.10
C LEU A 425 -19.82 -18.85 29.53
N GLU A 426 -19.02 -18.57 30.56
CA GLU A 426 -18.74 -17.21 31.03
C GLU A 426 -18.02 -16.39 29.97
N VAL A 427 -17.01 -16.99 29.30
CA VAL A 427 -16.29 -16.34 28.20
C VAL A 427 -17.25 -16.04 27.05
N ARG A 428 -18.14 -16.97 26.68
CA ARG A 428 -19.14 -16.75 25.63
C ARG A 428 -20.05 -15.57 25.95
N GLN A 429 -20.60 -15.52 27.16
CA GLN A 429 -21.45 -14.40 27.61
C GLN A 429 -20.69 -13.06 27.64
N ALA A 430 -19.41 -13.07 28.03
CA ALA A 430 -18.59 -11.86 27.99
C ALA A 430 -18.38 -11.37 26.56
N LEU A 431 -18.12 -12.27 25.60
CA LEU A 431 -17.90 -11.94 24.20
C LEU A 431 -19.16 -11.45 23.46
N GLU A 432 -20.36 -11.79 23.94
CA GLU A 432 -21.63 -11.26 23.40
C GLU A 432 -21.74 -9.74 23.56
N ASN A 433 -21.12 -9.17 24.61
CA ASN A 433 -21.15 -7.72 24.88
C ASN A 433 -20.02 -6.94 24.19
N VAL A 434 -19.15 -7.61 23.43
CA VAL A 434 -18.01 -6.99 22.75
C VAL A 434 -18.47 -6.40 21.42
N ASN A 435 -18.39 -5.08 21.29
CA ASN A 435 -18.76 -4.38 20.07
C ASN A 435 -17.56 -3.77 19.35
N LYS A 436 -16.43 -3.61 20.06
CA LYS A 436 -15.18 -3.10 19.50
C LYS A 436 -13.98 -3.85 20.07
N VAL A 437 -12.84 -3.73 19.39
CA VAL A 437 -11.60 -4.46 19.71
C VAL A 437 -11.10 -4.12 21.12
N GLU A 438 -11.29 -2.88 21.55
CA GLU A 438 -10.91 -2.39 22.87
C GLU A 438 -11.61 -3.15 24.01
N ASP A 439 -12.84 -3.64 23.77
CA ASP A 439 -13.63 -4.36 24.77
C ASP A 439 -13.04 -5.77 25.05
N LEU A 440 -12.26 -6.32 24.12
CA LEU A 440 -11.64 -7.64 24.28
C LEU A 440 -10.53 -7.66 25.34
N LEU A 441 -9.76 -6.58 25.47
CA LEU A 441 -8.59 -6.54 26.35
C LEU A 441 -8.95 -6.75 27.84
N PRO A 442 -9.95 -6.04 28.41
CA PRO A 442 -10.40 -6.29 29.79
C PRO A 442 -10.88 -7.73 30.00
N ILE A 443 -11.64 -8.28 29.04
CA ILE A 443 -12.18 -9.63 29.10
C ILE A 443 -11.04 -10.65 29.11
N MET A 444 -10.06 -10.53 28.21
CA MET A 444 -8.92 -11.44 28.16
C MET A 444 -8.03 -11.35 29.41
N LYS A 445 -7.87 -10.16 29.99
CA LYS A 445 -7.16 -9.97 31.28
C LYS A 445 -7.87 -10.65 32.45
N GLN A 446 -9.20 -10.75 32.43
CA GLN A 446 -9.97 -11.46 33.45
C GLN A 446 -9.78 -12.98 33.38
N PHE A 447 -9.79 -13.55 32.18
CA PHE A 447 -9.76 -15.00 31.97
C PHE A 447 -8.36 -15.61 31.83
N ASN A 448 -7.31 -14.80 31.68
CA ASN A 448 -5.94 -15.28 31.55
C ASN A 448 -4.95 -14.38 32.33
N SER A 449 -4.44 -14.87 33.47
CA SER A 449 -3.51 -14.13 34.33
C SER A 449 -2.12 -13.91 33.72
N LYS A 450 -1.79 -14.61 32.62
CA LYS A 450 -0.51 -14.46 31.89
C LYS A 450 -0.54 -13.38 30.81
N THR A 451 -1.71 -12.94 30.35
CA THR A 451 -1.88 -11.91 29.30
C THR A 451 -1.93 -10.51 29.91
N ARG A 452 -0.89 -10.12 30.67
CA ARG A 452 -0.84 -8.80 31.33
C ARG A 452 -0.94 -7.64 30.34
N ASP A 453 -0.33 -7.79 29.17
CA ASP A 453 -0.16 -6.71 28.19
C ASP A 453 -0.88 -6.96 26.85
N GLY A 454 -1.47 -8.14 26.62
CA GLY A 454 -2.17 -8.50 25.39
C GLY A 454 -2.22 -10.00 25.11
N PHE A 455 -2.76 -10.38 23.95
CA PHE A 455 -2.86 -11.76 23.46
C PHE A 455 -2.73 -11.84 21.93
N THR A 456 -2.46 -13.05 21.44
CA THR A 456 -2.30 -13.35 20.01
C THR A 456 -3.23 -14.47 19.58
N VAL A 457 -3.77 -14.36 18.37
CA VAL A 457 -4.64 -15.37 17.74
C VAL A 457 -4.07 -15.75 16.39
N ASN A 458 -3.89 -17.04 16.12
CA ASN A 458 -3.38 -17.53 14.84
C ASN A 458 -4.50 -18.10 13.99
N SER A 459 -4.51 -17.77 12.70
CA SER A 459 -5.35 -18.44 11.71
C SER A 459 -4.68 -19.68 11.15
N LYS A 460 -5.50 -20.59 10.62
CA LYS A 460 -5.08 -21.83 9.98
C LYS A 460 -5.60 -21.86 8.56
N VAL A 461 -4.79 -22.40 7.65
CA VAL A 461 -5.07 -22.47 6.23
C VAL A 461 -5.05 -23.95 5.82
N PRO A 462 -6.17 -24.53 5.37
CA PRO A 462 -6.21 -25.95 5.02
C PRO A 462 -5.35 -26.22 3.78
N SER A 463 -4.71 -27.40 3.72
CA SER A 463 -4.00 -27.89 2.52
C SER A 463 -4.99 -28.51 1.53
N MET A 464 -4.85 -28.22 0.23
CA MET A 464 -5.58 -28.92 -0.83
C MET A 464 -4.87 -30.20 -1.24
N LYS A 465 -3.53 -30.22 -1.13
CA LYS A 465 -2.67 -31.36 -1.45
C LYS A 465 -2.76 -32.48 -0.41
N ASP A 466 -2.66 -32.14 0.87
CA ASP A 466 -2.56 -33.10 1.98
C ASP A 466 -3.83 -33.04 2.84
N SER A 467 -4.78 -33.96 2.63
CA SER A 467 -6.06 -33.98 3.37
C SER A 467 -5.85 -34.02 4.89
N GLY A 468 -6.50 -33.08 5.60
CA GLY A 468 -6.42 -32.96 7.06
C GLY A 468 -5.19 -32.20 7.58
N LYS A 469 -4.30 -31.76 6.70
CA LYS A 469 -3.17 -30.90 7.06
C LYS A 469 -3.58 -29.43 6.98
N GLU A 470 -3.09 -28.64 7.93
CA GLU A 470 -3.28 -27.19 7.97
C GLU A 470 -1.91 -26.49 8.11
N TYR A 471 -1.79 -25.33 7.47
CA TYR A 471 -0.64 -24.44 7.58
C TYR A 471 -0.97 -23.24 8.45
N ASP A 472 0.06 -22.61 9.01
CA ASP A 472 -0.12 -21.34 9.71
C ASP A 472 -0.49 -20.22 8.73
N GLY A 473 -1.57 -19.52 9.01
CA GLY A 473 -2.03 -18.36 8.24
C GLY A 473 -1.42 -17.07 8.74
N PHE A 474 -2.27 -16.14 9.15
CA PHE A 474 -1.88 -14.86 9.74
C PHE A 474 -2.09 -14.89 11.26
N THR A 475 -1.33 -14.07 11.96
CA THR A 475 -1.42 -13.85 13.40
C THR A 475 -2.05 -12.49 13.65
N ILE A 476 -3.06 -12.46 14.49
CA ILE A 476 -3.61 -11.23 15.05
C ILE A 476 -2.93 -10.99 16.40
N THR A 477 -2.43 -9.79 16.62
CA THR A 477 -1.89 -9.35 17.90
C THR A 477 -2.71 -8.18 18.41
N ILE A 478 -3.23 -8.32 19.64
CA ILE A 478 -3.91 -7.24 20.37
C ILE A 478 -3.16 -7.03 21.68
N THR A 479 -2.52 -5.87 21.82
CA THR A 479 -1.88 -5.44 23.06
C THR A 479 -2.41 -4.10 23.50
N GLY A 480 -2.47 -3.84 24.80
CA GLY A 480 -2.85 -2.52 25.27
C GLY A 480 -2.64 -2.29 26.76
N ASP A 481 -2.32 -1.03 27.08
CA ASP A 481 -2.17 -0.53 28.43
C ASP A 481 -3.48 0.09 28.97
N ARG A 482 -3.43 0.67 30.18
CA ARG A 482 -4.59 1.31 30.83
C ARG A 482 -4.93 2.70 30.26
N VAL A 483 -4.07 3.26 29.41
CA VAL A 483 -4.11 4.67 28.95
C VAL A 483 -4.64 4.77 27.51
N GLY A 484 -5.16 3.68 26.95
CA GLY A 484 -5.67 3.65 25.58
C GLY A 484 -4.59 3.51 24.51
N ASN A 485 -3.34 3.21 24.88
CA ASN A 485 -2.34 2.80 23.90
C ASN A 485 -2.61 1.35 23.50
N MET A 486 -3.42 1.15 22.47
CA MET A 486 -3.69 -0.16 21.90
C MET A 486 -2.87 -0.39 20.62
N LEU A 487 -2.35 -1.61 20.45
CA LEU A 487 -1.87 -2.09 19.16
C LEU A 487 -2.78 -3.24 18.76
N PHE A 488 -3.49 -3.07 17.65
CA PHE A 488 -4.22 -4.12 16.96
C PHE A 488 -3.59 -4.29 15.59
N SER A 489 -3.02 -5.47 15.35
CA SER A 489 -2.26 -5.73 14.13
C SER A 489 -2.50 -7.13 13.59
N VAL A 490 -2.36 -7.25 12.28
CA VAL A 490 -2.33 -8.52 11.54
C VAL A 490 -0.91 -8.71 11.03
N GLU A 491 -0.34 -9.87 11.29
CA GLU A 491 1.03 -10.23 10.94
C GLU A 491 1.04 -11.50 10.11
N THR A 492 1.83 -11.49 9.03
CA THR A 492 2.12 -12.71 8.28
C THR A 492 3.61 -12.99 8.37
N GLN A 493 3.95 -14.12 8.98
CA GLN A 493 5.34 -14.53 9.18
C GLN A 493 5.88 -15.20 7.91
N THR A 494 7.10 -14.85 7.54
CA THR A 494 7.82 -15.47 6.41
C THR A 494 9.00 -16.26 6.95
N THR A 495 8.72 -17.37 7.65
CA THR A 495 9.74 -18.34 8.06
C THR A 495 10.06 -19.28 6.91
N GLU A 496 11.24 -19.91 6.94
CA GLU A 496 11.66 -20.86 5.91
C GLU A 496 10.70 -22.05 5.80
N GLU A 497 10.34 -22.67 6.92
CA GLU A 497 9.42 -23.81 6.97
C GLU A 497 8.04 -23.46 6.38
N ARG A 498 7.43 -22.35 6.84
CA ARG A 498 6.14 -21.90 6.33
C ARG A 498 6.20 -21.61 4.82
N THR A 499 7.26 -20.94 4.39
CA THR A 499 7.44 -20.63 2.97
C THR A 499 7.51 -21.90 2.13
N GLN A 500 8.28 -22.91 2.56
CA GLN A 500 8.38 -24.19 1.86
C GLN A 500 7.04 -24.94 1.81
N GLN A 501 6.25 -24.93 2.90
CA GLN A 501 4.91 -25.54 2.93
C GLN A 501 3.99 -24.92 1.87
N TYR A 502 3.88 -23.59 1.84
CA TYR A 502 3.04 -22.89 0.87
C TYR A 502 3.58 -23.03 -0.56
N GLN A 503 4.90 -23.02 -0.77
CA GLN A 503 5.48 -23.22 -2.11
C GLN A 503 5.17 -24.62 -2.65
N SER A 504 5.27 -25.66 -1.82
CA SER A 504 4.89 -27.03 -2.20
C SER A 504 3.40 -27.13 -2.57
N GLU A 505 2.52 -26.43 -1.85
CA GLU A 505 1.09 -26.37 -2.15
C GLU A 505 0.83 -25.67 -3.49
N ILE A 506 1.39 -24.46 -3.68
CA ILE A 506 1.28 -23.68 -4.92
C ILE A 506 1.83 -24.46 -6.12
N GLU A 507 2.96 -25.16 -5.96
CA GLU A 507 3.55 -25.98 -7.02
C GLU A 507 2.63 -27.15 -7.42
N SER A 508 2.00 -27.81 -6.44
CA SER A 508 1.03 -28.88 -6.69
C SER A 508 -0.17 -28.36 -7.49
N ILE A 509 -0.78 -27.26 -7.04
CA ILE A 509 -1.93 -26.64 -7.71
C ILE A 509 -1.56 -26.17 -9.13
N TYR A 510 -0.36 -25.60 -9.30
CA TYR A 510 0.10 -25.13 -10.60
C TYR A 510 0.35 -26.28 -11.60
N LYS A 511 0.82 -27.43 -11.12
CA LYS A 511 0.96 -28.64 -11.94
C LYS A 511 -0.40 -29.14 -12.45
N ASP A 512 -1.41 -29.15 -11.57
CA ASP A 512 -2.77 -29.52 -11.94
C ASP A 512 -3.40 -28.51 -12.88
N LEU A 513 -3.18 -27.21 -12.62
CA LEU A 513 -3.60 -26.11 -13.49
C LEU A 513 -3.01 -26.25 -14.88
N THR A 514 -1.72 -26.55 -14.98
CA THR A 514 -1.05 -26.75 -16.28
C THR A 514 -1.61 -27.95 -17.02
N THR A 515 -1.89 -29.05 -16.32
CA THR A 515 -2.46 -30.26 -16.92
C THR A 515 -3.87 -30.02 -17.45
N LYS A 516 -4.75 -29.43 -16.61
CA LYS A 516 -6.12 -29.10 -17.02
C LYS A 516 -6.20 -27.98 -18.05
N GLY A 517 -5.32 -26.99 -17.97
CA GLY A 517 -5.24 -25.92 -18.97
C GLY A 517 -4.85 -26.43 -20.35
N LYS A 518 -3.91 -27.40 -20.43
CA LYS A 518 -3.59 -28.10 -21.70
C LYS A 518 -4.78 -28.90 -22.23
N ALA A 519 -5.51 -29.60 -21.36
CA ALA A 519 -6.71 -30.32 -21.75
C ALA A 519 -7.80 -29.36 -22.27
N LEU A 520 -8.00 -28.23 -21.61
CA LEU A 520 -8.95 -27.19 -22.02
C LEU A 520 -8.61 -26.58 -23.38
N MET A 521 -7.32 -26.46 -23.75
CA MET A 521 -6.94 -26.01 -25.10
C MET A 521 -7.30 -27.02 -26.20
N LEU A 522 -7.53 -28.29 -25.84
CA LEU A 522 -7.89 -29.38 -26.74
C LEU A 522 -9.39 -29.73 -26.69
N SER A 523 -10.10 -29.35 -25.63
CA SER A 523 -11.51 -29.66 -25.39
C SER A 523 -12.42 -28.45 -25.61
N THR A 524 -13.69 -28.70 -25.95
CA THR A 524 -14.75 -27.67 -26.05
C THR A 524 -15.72 -27.71 -24.86
N GLU A 525 -15.40 -28.44 -23.79
CA GLU A 525 -16.32 -28.66 -22.68
C GLU A 525 -16.31 -27.52 -21.64
N LEU A 526 -17.51 -27.03 -21.30
CA LEU A 526 -17.69 -25.95 -20.31
C LEU A 526 -17.23 -26.32 -18.88
N GLY A 527 -17.28 -27.61 -18.52
CA GLY A 527 -16.89 -28.10 -17.19
C GLY A 527 -15.39 -27.95 -16.90
N ASP A 528 -14.55 -28.08 -17.92
CA ASP A 528 -13.11 -27.93 -17.80
C ASP A 528 -12.72 -26.49 -17.45
N ALA A 529 -13.45 -25.51 -18.00
CA ALA A 529 -13.18 -24.10 -17.76
C ALA A 529 -13.45 -23.69 -16.30
N ASP A 530 -14.52 -24.19 -15.66
CA ASP A 530 -14.80 -23.86 -14.25
C ASP A 530 -13.78 -24.48 -13.30
N ALA A 531 -13.35 -25.72 -13.57
CA ALA A 531 -12.29 -26.39 -12.81
C ALA A 531 -10.96 -25.63 -12.89
N VAL A 532 -10.58 -25.17 -14.08
CA VAL A 532 -9.38 -24.33 -14.29
C VAL A 532 -9.53 -23.00 -13.53
N CYS A 533 -10.69 -22.35 -13.59
CA CYS A 533 -10.97 -21.13 -12.81
C CYS A 533 -10.79 -21.34 -11.30
N ASN A 534 -11.30 -22.45 -10.73
CA ASN A 534 -11.13 -22.74 -9.31
C ASN A 534 -9.65 -22.93 -8.94
N LEU A 535 -8.87 -23.64 -9.76
CA LEU A 535 -7.43 -23.79 -9.52
C LEU A 535 -6.68 -22.45 -9.56
N ILE A 536 -7.03 -21.55 -10.49
CA ILE A 536 -6.47 -20.21 -10.56
C ILE A 536 -6.75 -19.42 -9.27
N LEU A 537 -7.99 -19.49 -8.76
CA LEU A 537 -8.38 -18.79 -7.52
C LEU A 537 -7.72 -19.43 -6.29
N SER A 538 -7.55 -20.75 -6.25
CA SER A 538 -6.80 -21.43 -5.20
C SER A 538 -5.33 -21.00 -5.18
N LEU A 539 -4.67 -20.84 -6.33
CA LEU A 539 -3.30 -20.31 -6.36
C LEU A 539 -3.19 -18.95 -5.66
N VAL A 540 -4.15 -18.05 -5.92
CA VAL A 540 -4.16 -16.74 -5.27
C VAL A 540 -4.55 -16.79 -3.81
N TYR A 541 -5.44 -17.70 -3.41
CA TYR A 541 -5.72 -17.94 -2.01
C TYR A 541 -4.44 -18.23 -1.23
N TYR A 542 -3.61 -19.16 -1.71
CA TYR A 542 -2.33 -19.47 -1.06
C TYR A 542 -1.28 -18.38 -1.21
N PHE A 543 -1.23 -17.68 -2.35
CA PHE A 543 -0.29 -16.56 -2.54
C PHE A 543 -0.61 -15.39 -1.59
N CYS A 544 -1.89 -15.03 -1.43
CA CYS A 544 -2.33 -14.00 -0.50
C CYS A 544 -2.15 -14.44 0.96
N ASN A 545 -2.36 -15.70 1.31
CA ASN A 545 -2.06 -16.17 2.66
C ASN A 545 -0.55 -16.21 2.94
N LEU A 546 0.29 -16.54 1.96
CA LEU A 546 1.75 -16.54 2.10
C LEU A 546 2.32 -15.11 2.25
N MET A 547 1.80 -14.15 1.49
CA MET A 547 2.37 -12.79 1.33
C MET A 547 3.86 -12.78 0.94
N PRO A 548 4.24 -13.37 -0.20
CA PRO A 548 5.64 -13.65 -0.49
C PRO A 548 6.48 -12.44 -0.93
N LEU A 549 5.86 -11.28 -1.16
CA LEU A 549 6.56 -10.06 -1.56
C LEU A 549 6.61 -9.04 -0.43
N SER A 550 7.71 -8.29 -0.34
CA SER A 550 7.86 -7.18 0.62
C SER A 550 6.82 -6.08 0.44
N ARG A 551 6.34 -5.86 -0.79
CA ARG A 551 5.28 -4.91 -1.17
C ARG A 551 4.52 -5.44 -2.38
N GLY A 552 3.23 -5.14 -2.48
CA GLY A 552 2.44 -5.33 -3.70
C GLY A 552 1.92 -6.75 -3.98
N SER A 553 2.03 -7.69 -3.04
CA SER A 553 1.53 -9.08 -3.19
C SER A 553 0.10 -9.15 -3.73
N SER A 554 -0.81 -8.35 -3.16
CA SER A 554 -2.23 -8.35 -3.49
C SER A 554 -2.52 -7.99 -4.95
N VAL A 555 -1.98 -6.87 -5.44
CA VAL A 555 -2.22 -6.43 -6.84
C VAL A 555 -1.51 -7.34 -7.85
N VAL A 556 -0.32 -7.85 -7.51
CA VAL A 556 0.38 -8.85 -8.33
C VAL A 556 -0.48 -10.12 -8.46
N ALA A 557 -0.98 -10.65 -7.34
CA ALA A 557 -1.82 -11.84 -7.34
C ALA A 557 -3.09 -11.66 -8.20
N TYR A 558 -3.78 -10.52 -8.04
CA TYR A 558 -5.00 -10.26 -8.79
C TYR A 558 -4.75 -10.09 -10.30
N SER A 559 -3.65 -9.44 -10.69
CA SER A 559 -3.28 -9.31 -12.11
C SER A 559 -2.97 -10.67 -12.77
N VAL A 560 -2.34 -11.57 -12.02
CA VAL A 560 -2.05 -12.94 -12.45
C VAL A 560 -3.34 -13.73 -12.62
N VAL A 561 -4.31 -13.59 -11.71
CA VAL A 561 -5.65 -14.21 -11.84
C VAL A 561 -6.35 -13.72 -13.09
N MET A 562 -6.39 -12.40 -13.32
CA MET A 562 -7.03 -11.85 -14.51
C MET A 562 -6.37 -12.40 -15.78
N GLY A 563 -5.04 -12.43 -15.84
CA GLY A 563 -4.32 -12.95 -17.01
C GLY A 563 -4.54 -14.44 -17.23
N ALA A 564 -4.48 -15.24 -16.16
CA ALA A 564 -4.71 -16.67 -16.20
C ALA A 564 -6.15 -17.02 -16.63
N LEU A 565 -7.14 -16.29 -16.14
CA LEU A 565 -8.54 -16.43 -16.57
C LEU A 565 -8.71 -16.05 -18.04
N MET A 566 -8.06 -14.99 -18.50
CA MET A 566 -8.09 -14.61 -19.91
C MET A 566 -7.46 -15.69 -20.81
N ALA A 567 -6.44 -16.39 -20.34
CA ALA A 567 -5.87 -17.52 -21.07
C ALA A 567 -6.86 -18.70 -21.23
N THR A 568 -7.91 -18.81 -20.39
CA THR A 568 -9.00 -19.80 -20.55
C THR A 568 -10.10 -19.33 -21.49
N GLY A 569 -9.99 -18.13 -22.07
CA GLY A 569 -11.04 -17.51 -22.86
C GLY A 569 -12.13 -16.84 -22.02
N LYS A 570 -11.84 -16.46 -20.77
CA LYS A 570 -12.75 -15.70 -19.90
C LYS A 570 -12.18 -14.33 -19.55
N GLU A 571 -12.96 -13.27 -19.71
CA GLU A 571 -12.58 -11.94 -19.19
C GLU A 571 -13.33 -11.60 -17.91
N VAL A 572 -12.63 -10.89 -17.01
CA VAL A 572 -13.22 -10.24 -15.84
C VAL A 572 -13.73 -8.87 -16.29
N ILE A 573 -15.02 -8.62 -16.12
CA ILE A 573 -15.61 -7.29 -16.40
C ILE A 573 -16.15 -6.61 -15.13
N GLY A 574 -16.24 -7.35 -14.02
CA GLY A 574 -16.66 -6.80 -12.74
C GLY A 574 -15.52 -6.10 -12.01
N ARG A 575 -15.90 -5.28 -11.01
CA ARG A 575 -14.97 -4.56 -10.13
C ARG A 575 -14.97 -5.19 -8.75
N ILE A 576 -13.88 -5.00 -8.03
CA ILE A 576 -13.82 -5.34 -6.60
C ILE A 576 -14.89 -4.51 -5.86
N PRO A 577 -15.79 -5.12 -5.07
CA PRO A 577 -16.87 -4.39 -4.43
C PRO A 577 -16.37 -3.35 -3.42
N LYS A 578 -17.21 -2.34 -3.16
CA LYS A 578 -16.93 -1.32 -2.16
C LYS A 578 -16.62 -1.94 -0.80
N GLY A 579 -15.54 -1.48 -0.16
CA GLY A 579 -15.13 -1.97 1.16
C GLY A 579 -14.40 -3.31 1.15
N LYS A 580 -14.19 -3.93 -0.03
CA LYS A 580 -13.54 -5.24 -0.14
C LYS A 580 -12.09 -5.14 -0.60
N LEU A 581 -11.24 -5.99 -0.05
CA LEU A 581 -9.82 -6.14 -0.37
C LEU A 581 -9.53 -7.62 -0.71
N VAL A 582 -8.92 -7.89 -1.87
CA VAL A 582 -8.76 -9.27 -2.38
C VAL A 582 -7.93 -10.15 -1.45
N ASP A 583 -6.88 -9.58 -0.88
CA ASP A 583 -6.01 -10.26 0.07
C ASP A 583 -6.71 -10.56 1.40
N PHE A 584 -7.44 -9.60 1.97
CA PHE A 584 -8.20 -9.85 3.20
C PHE A 584 -9.31 -10.87 2.97
N GLU A 585 -10.02 -10.84 1.82
CA GLU A 585 -11.00 -11.87 1.49
C GLU A 585 -10.36 -13.26 1.41
N ALA A 586 -9.15 -13.37 0.86
CA ALA A 586 -8.41 -14.64 0.84
C ALA A 586 -7.94 -15.05 2.24
N MET A 587 -7.46 -14.11 3.06
CA MET A 587 -6.93 -14.41 4.39
C MET A 587 -8.03 -14.78 5.38
N THR A 588 -9.16 -14.08 5.39
CA THR A 588 -10.23 -14.26 6.40
C THR A 588 -11.20 -15.38 6.07
N THR A 589 -11.16 -15.91 4.85
CA THR A 589 -12.06 -16.99 4.41
C THR A 589 -11.48 -18.37 4.76
N PRO A 590 -12.29 -19.33 5.26
CA PRO A 590 -11.78 -20.59 5.82
C PRO A 590 -11.20 -21.57 4.81
N SER A 591 -11.51 -21.43 3.51
CA SER A 591 -11.05 -22.38 2.50
C SER A 591 -10.89 -21.75 1.10
N PRO A 592 -10.06 -22.35 0.22
CA PRO A 592 -9.94 -21.94 -1.17
C PRO A 592 -11.27 -21.93 -1.94
N ASP A 593 -12.15 -22.90 -1.68
CA ASP A 593 -13.47 -22.99 -2.33
C ASP A 593 -14.39 -21.84 -1.93
N SER A 594 -14.38 -21.49 -0.65
CA SER A 594 -15.15 -20.37 -0.12
C SER A 594 -14.65 -19.05 -0.71
N PHE A 595 -13.32 -18.88 -0.82
CA PHE A 595 -12.72 -17.72 -1.46
C PHE A 595 -13.09 -17.67 -2.95
N SER A 596 -13.06 -18.82 -3.63
CA SER A 596 -13.41 -18.91 -5.05
C SER A 596 -14.85 -18.49 -5.31
N LYS A 597 -15.81 -18.92 -4.49
CA LYS A 597 -17.22 -18.50 -4.58
C LYS A 597 -17.37 -16.99 -4.42
N THR A 598 -16.73 -16.45 -3.39
CA THR A 598 -16.76 -15.02 -3.08
C THR A 598 -16.13 -14.19 -4.21
N ALA A 599 -14.94 -14.56 -4.68
CA ALA A 599 -14.26 -13.88 -5.78
C ALA A 599 -15.05 -13.94 -7.10
N LYS A 600 -15.61 -15.10 -7.45
CA LYS A 600 -16.42 -15.26 -8.67
C LYS A 600 -17.67 -14.37 -8.66
N SER A 601 -18.26 -14.11 -7.48
CA SER A 601 -19.48 -13.31 -7.35
C SER A 601 -19.34 -11.89 -7.90
N TRP A 602 -18.15 -11.28 -7.79
CA TRP A 602 -17.90 -9.93 -8.27
C TRP A 602 -17.02 -9.84 -9.51
N MET A 603 -16.31 -10.90 -9.89
CA MET A 603 -15.52 -10.90 -11.14
C MET A 603 -16.40 -10.78 -12.40
N ASN A 604 -17.65 -11.26 -12.33
CA ASN A 604 -18.60 -11.21 -13.45
C ASN A 604 -17.98 -11.74 -14.76
N LEU A 605 -17.58 -13.02 -14.75
CA LEU A 605 -16.82 -13.61 -15.86
C LEU A 605 -17.65 -13.69 -17.15
N LYS A 606 -17.09 -13.19 -18.25
CA LYS A 606 -17.68 -13.27 -19.60
C LYS A 606 -16.76 -13.98 -20.57
N SER A 607 -17.28 -14.35 -21.74
CA SER A 607 -16.44 -14.88 -22.83
C SER A 607 -15.47 -13.79 -23.28
N LEU A 608 -14.19 -14.15 -23.40
CA LEU A 608 -13.18 -13.28 -23.95
C LEU A 608 -13.46 -13.04 -25.44
N PRO A 609 -13.55 -11.78 -25.90
CA PRO A 609 -13.67 -11.44 -27.31
C PRO A 609 -12.51 -11.97 -28.17
N SER A 610 -12.81 -12.43 -29.38
CA SER A 610 -11.80 -12.99 -30.31
C SER A 610 -10.69 -12.00 -30.67
N TRP A 611 -10.98 -10.70 -30.68
CA TRP A 611 -10.00 -9.68 -31.03
C TRP A 611 -8.82 -9.58 -30.04
N TYR A 612 -8.92 -10.11 -28.82
CA TYR A 612 -7.77 -10.16 -27.91
C TYR A 612 -6.58 -10.95 -28.50
N GLN A 613 -6.86 -11.94 -29.35
CA GLN A 613 -5.84 -12.71 -30.04
C GLN A 613 -5.05 -11.89 -31.07
N SER A 614 -5.60 -10.75 -31.51
CA SER A 614 -4.93 -9.83 -32.43
C SER A 614 -4.00 -8.82 -31.74
N LEU A 615 -3.98 -8.79 -30.39
CA LEU A 615 -3.08 -7.90 -29.66
C LEU A 615 -1.63 -8.35 -29.83
N PRO A 616 -0.68 -7.41 -30.03
CA PRO A 616 0.73 -7.74 -30.14
C PRO A 616 1.26 -8.32 -28.82
N SER A 617 2.35 -9.10 -28.91
CA SER A 617 3.03 -9.67 -27.75
C SER A 617 3.57 -8.56 -26.85
N VAL A 618 3.15 -8.51 -25.58
CA VAL A 618 3.59 -7.48 -24.61
C VAL A 618 5.10 -7.55 -24.43
N ALA A 619 5.64 -8.75 -24.23
CA ALA A 619 7.07 -8.98 -24.02
C ALA A 619 7.95 -8.61 -25.24
N GLU A 620 7.42 -8.70 -26.46
CA GLU A 620 8.15 -8.30 -27.69
C GLU A 620 7.98 -6.81 -27.98
N THR A 621 6.83 -6.24 -27.61
CA THR A 621 6.55 -4.80 -27.78
C THR A 621 7.35 -3.96 -26.78
N PHE A 622 7.51 -4.44 -25.55
CA PHE A 622 8.22 -3.75 -24.48
C PHE A 622 9.33 -4.64 -23.85
N PRO A 623 10.38 -4.99 -24.62
CA PRO A 623 11.35 -6.01 -24.21
C PRO A 623 12.36 -5.51 -23.15
N SER A 624 12.57 -4.20 -23.03
CA SER A 624 13.57 -3.60 -22.14
C SER A 624 12.96 -2.65 -21.11
N THR A 625 13.69 -2.38 -20.03
CA THR A 625 13.27 -1.43 -18.99
C THR A 625 12.95 -0.06 -19.58
N ARG A 626 13.67 0.40 -20.61
CA ARG A 626 13.38 1.63 -21.35
C ARG A 626 11.96 1.62 -21.88
N THR A 627 11.64 0.64 -22.71
CA THR A 627 10.33 0.57 -23.39
C THR A 627 9.18 0.40 -22.40
N MET A 628 9.41 -0.29 -21.28
CA MET A 628 8.46 -0.37 -20.18
C MET A 628 8.25 1.00 -19.50
N ILE A 629 9.33 1.74 -19.20
CA ILE A 629 9.21 3.09 -18.62
C ILE A 629 8.51 4.04 -19.60
N GLU A 630 8.83 3.98 -20.89
CA GLU A 630 8.18 4.78 -21.94
C GLU A 630 6.67 4.59 -21.92
N VAL A 631 6.18 3.36 -22.07
CA VAL A 631 4.74 3.09 -22.13
C VAL A 631 4.03 3.45 -20.83
N LEU A 632 4.67 3.28 -19.68
CA LEU A 632 4.11 3.64 -18.38
C LEU A 632 3.94 5.16 -18.19
N ASN A 633 4.69 5.97 -18.93
CA ASN A 633 4.65 7.43 -18.83
C ASN A 633 3.87 8.10 -19.98
N THR A 634 3.38 7.34 -20.95
CA THR A 634 2.54 7.84 -22.05
C THR A 634 1.18 8.34 -21.55
N ASP A 635 0.75 9.55 -21.93
CA ASP A 635 -0.62 9.99 -21.63
C ASP A 635 -1.59 9.42 -22.68
N SER A 636 -2.49 8.54 -22.23
CA SER A 636 -3.52 7.90 -23.05
C SER A 636 -4.93 8.40 -22.73
N SER A 637 -5.07 9.30 -21.77
CA SER A 637 -6.35 9.59 -21.10
C SER A 637 -7.39 10.25 -22.00
N SER A 638 -6.95 10.98 -23.03
CA SER A 638 -7.80 11.58 -24.07
C SER A 638 -8.14 10.62 -25.22
N HIS A 639 -7.39 9.52 -25.39
CA HIS A 639 -7.48 8.62 -26.54
C HIS A 639 -8.22 7.32 -26.22
N CYS A 640 -8.08 6.81 -25.00
CA CYS A 640 -8.73 5.57 -24.61
C CYS A 640 -10.19 5.83 -24.21
N PRO A 641 -11.16 5.12 -24.80
CA PRO A 641 -12.56 5.28 -24.45
C PRO A 641 -12.77 4.93 -22.97
N LYS A 642 -13.35 5.85 -22.21
CA LYS A 642 -13.87 5.56 -20.88
C LYS A 642 -15.05 4.61 -21.04
N LYS A 643 -14.80 3.30 -20.98
CA LYS A 643 -15.90 2.32 -20.86
C LYS A 643 -16.59 2.59 -19.53
N SER A 644 -17.78 3.17 -19.62
CA SER A 644 -18.72 3.44 -18.51
C SER A 644 -19.14 2.16 -17.82
#